data_AF-A0A382C4D9-F1
#
_entry.id   AF-A0A382C4D9-F1
#
_cell.length_a   1.000
_cell.length_b   1.000
_cell.length_c   1.000
_cell.angle_alpha   90.00
_cell.angle_beta   90.00
_cell.angle_gamma   90.00
#
_symmetry.space_group_name_H-M   'P 1'
#
loop_
_entity.id
_entity.type
_entity.pdbx_description
1 polymer ?
#
loop_
_entity_poly.entity_id
_entity_poly.type
_entity_poly.pdbx_seq_one_letter_code
_entity_poly.pdbx_strand_id
1 'polypeptide(L)'
;HISLGISRAKAQTTAPKVLSPAGPDGGNEIVTVRLGWDEPVAAAVFRRAGALWIVFDKAKRFDVEKIKEQAKKAVLSLDQVSAPRGTFLRLSTSPGMNPSIRRDGYAWVLDFKKQPMAAQTPIEAKLQRTLASGPRIFLPMVQAGEALPFHDASIGDNLVIVPIIPLSNGINKRHSYPEVRILPTLQGFVIQPRIDDVIVRSTSKGVQIYSSSKLSLSPPDPKAEAKSRIRTLSVMKRIFKSDVWRLARLEGMKEFNQTRQEMMAQIANSRGNAKQNARIVLAQYLFGQNFGYETLGVLRQIQNVNPSIESSAGFRLLRGGSKFLIGRYEEADKDLGHPSLNESDEGQFWRAINQAGRGALVAASGALKATGKIILSYPKRIKIPLGLLIAEAAVRAGDVEFATNYLQMISEDEPTDKEVDQLALVEGKLQQLVGEFDAAVEAWESATEGEHRPSVVQAILRKVDLDLSRKVIKAKKGIEELERIRFSWRGDDIELKILRKLGRLYFEVEDYRNGLRTLRSAASHFGAHPDAPKIAEEMSGAFVDLYLKDVADSMSAVKAIALFEEFKELTPAGEQGNVMIQKLADRLAQVDLLEKAAKLLTLQVEFRLQGEEKARVGARLATIRLLNKQPGLAADAITNSDEKDIPPFLESQRRQLLARSYIDQGL
;
A
#
# COMPACT_ATOMS: atom_id res chain seq x y z
N HIS A 1 -35.32 -9.00 -12.86
CA HIS A 1 -35.83 -8.89 -14.24
C HIS A 1 -35.28 -7.62 -14.87
N ILE A 2 -34.41 -7.76 -15.87
CA ILE A 2 -34.38 -7.07 -17.18
C ILE A 2 -33.05 -7.45 -17.82
N SER A 3 -33.18 -8.08 -18.98
CA SER A 3 -32.14 -8.63 -19.83
C SER A 3 -31.88 -7.65 -20.97
N LEU A 4 -30.61 -7.36 -21.25
CA LEU A 4 -30.08 -6.74 -22.46
C LEU A 4 -28.66 -7.32 -22.59
N GLY A 5 -28.26 -8.10 -23.59
CA GLY A 5 -28.68 -8.15 -24.99
C GLY A 5 -27.40 -8.13 -25.82
N ILE A 6 -26.53 -9.14 -25.67
CA ILE A 6 -25.25 -9.22 -26.38
C ILE A 6 -25.51 -9.78 -27.79
N SER A 7 -25.36 -8.90 -28.77
CA SER A 7 -25.40 -9.21 -30.20
C SER A 7 -24.29 -10.19 -30.58
N ARG A 8 -24.67 -11.30 -31.22
CA ARG A 8 -23.78 -12.30 -31.80
C ARG A 8 -23.09 -11.73 -33.04
N ALA A 9 -21.86 -11.25 -32.88
CA ALA A 9 -20.92 -11.14 -33.99
C ALA A 9 -20.33 -12.53 -34.26
N LYS A 10 -20.65 -13.11 -35.43
CA LYS A 10 -20.01 -14.31 -35.99
C LYS A 10 -18.51 -14.04 -36.16
N ALA A 11 -17.69 -14.49 -35.21
CA ALA A 11 -16.27 -14.65 -35.43
C ALA A 11 -16.07 -15.84 -36.38
N GLN A 12 -15.58 -15.56 -37.58
CA GLN A 12 -15.04 -16.58 -38.48
C GLN A 12 -13.96 -17.36 -37.73
N THR A 13 -14.23 -18.63 -37.48
CA THR A 13 -13.25 -19.60 -37.01
C THR A 13 -12.19 -19.80 -38.11
N THR A 14 -11.13 -19.01 -38.07
CA THR A 14 -9.85 -19.42 -38.65
C THR A 14 -9.32 -20.55 -37.78
N ALA A 15 -9.42 -21.77 -38.30
CA ALA A 15 -8.84 -22.97 -37.70
C ALA A 15 -7.37 -22.71 -37.34
N PRO A 16 -6.88 -23.19 -36.17
CA PRO A 16 -5.47 -23.13 -35.86
C PRO A 16 -4.71 -23.90 -36.94
N LYS A 17 -3.87 -23.19 -37.68
CA LYS A 17 -2.97 -23.75 -38.68
C LYS A 17 -2.04 -24.73 -37.97
N VAL A 18 -2.31 -26.02 -38.15
CA VAL A 18 -1.40 -27.11 -37.75
C VAL A 18 -0.08 -26.87 -38.49
N LEU A 19 0.90 -26.33 -37.76
CA LEU A 19 2.28 -26.27 -38.24
C LEU A 19 2.82 -27.69 -38.24
N SER A 20 2.68 -28.37 -39.38
CA SER A 20 3.52 -29.52 -39.71
C SER A 20 4.96 -29.02 -39.88
N PRO A 21 5.96 -29.63 -39.24
CA PRO A 21 7.35 -29.26 -39.49
C PRO A 21 7.75 -29.77 -40.89
N ALA A 22 8.14 -28.83 -41.75
CA ALA A 22 8.82 -29.13 -43.01
C ALA A 22 10.17 -29.80 -42.70
N GLY A 23 10.43 -30.94 -43.34
CA GLY A 23 11.74 -31.58 -43.37
C GLY A 23 12.76 -30.74 -44.16
N PRO A 24 14.05 -30.97 -43.90
CA PRO A 24 14.77 -31.85 -44.81
C PRO A 24 15.49 -33.00 -44.08
N ASP A 25 15.74 -34.07 -44.84
CA ASP A 25 16.29 -35.35 -44.42
C ASP A 25 17.58 -35.27 -43.60
N GLY A 26 17.56 -36.04 -42.51
CA GLY A 26 18.67 -36.36 -41.63
C GLY A 26 18.12 -37.20 -40.48
N GLY A 27 18.07 -38.52 -40.67
CA GLY A 27 17.44 -39.48 -39.77
C GLY A 27 17.86 -39.34 -38.29
N ASN A 28 17.09 -38.59 -37.52
CA ASN A 28 17.10 -38.62 -36.06
C ASN A 28 15.73 -39.11 -35.63
N GLU A 29 15.67 -40.37 -35.20
CA GLU A 29 14.48 -40.99 -34.61
C GLU A 29 14.01 -40.13 -33.42
N ILE A 30 12.85 -39.47 -33.56
CA ILE A 30 12.22 -38.72 -32.46
C ILE A 30 11.49 -39.74 -31.60
N VAL A 31 11.84 -39.77 -30.31
CA VAL A 31 11.18 -40.66 -29.35
C VAL A 31 10.31 -39.86 -28.41
N THR A 32 9.01 -40.16 -28.40
CA THR A 32 8.02 -39.41 -27.61
C THR A 32 7.65 -40.16 -26.34
N VAL A 33 7.75 -39.47 -25.21
CA VAL A 33 7.27 -39.94 -23.90
C VAL A 33 6.08 -39.11 -23.45
N ARG A 34 4.98 -39.77 -23.08
CA ARG A 34 3.76 -39.11 -22.60
C ARG A 34 3.55 -39.37 -21.11
N LEU A 35 3.54 -38.31 -20.33
CA LEU A 35 3.28 -38.33 -18.88
C LEU A 35 1.90 -37.72 -18.62
N GLY A 36 0.90 -38.59 -18.46
CA GLY A 36 -0.51 -38.19 -18.29
C GLY A 36 -0.86 -37.75 -16.86
N TRP A 37 -1.70 -36.72 -16.76
CA TRP A 37 -2.25 -36.18 -15.53
C TRP A 37 -3.74 -35.90 -15.68
N ASP A 38 -4.45 -35.87 -14.56
CA ASP A 38 -5.91 -35.63 -14.51
C ASP A 38 -6.24 -34.18 -14.10
N GLU A 39 -5.21 -33.39 -13.78
CA GLU A 39 -5.28 -31.99 -13.38
C GLU A 39 -4.09 -31.18 -13.96
N PRO A 40 -4.14 -29.83 -13.95
CA PRO A 40 -2.99 -29.00 -14.30
C PRO A 40 -1.83 -29.18 -13.30
N VAL A 41 -0.68 -29.62 -13.81
CA VAL A 41 0.54 -29.89 -13.02
C VAL A 41 1.71 -29.10 -13.58
N ALA A 42 2.48 -28.40 -12.75
CA ALA A 42 3.67 -27.67 -13.16
C ALA A 42 4.88 -28.61 -13.28
N ALA A 43 5.83 -28.32 -14.18
CA ALA A 43 7.02 -29.15 -14.38
C ALA A 43 8.33 -28.35 -14.35
N ALA A 44 9.41 -28.99 -13.94
CA ALA A 44 10.79 -28.55 -14.13
C ALA A 44 11.60 -29.66 -14.81
N VAL A 45 12.43 -29.29 -15.79
CA VAL A 45 13.28 -30.23 -16.54
C VAL A 45 14.70 -29.69 -16.62
N PHE A 46 15.66 -30.45 -16.09
CA PHE A 46 17.06 -30.02 -15.99
C PHE A 46 18.00 -31.22 -16.02
N ARG A 47 19.29 -31.00 -16.29
CA ARG A 47 20.29 -32.07 -16.35
C ARG A 47 21.36 -31.80 -15.31
N ARG A 48 21.67 -32.82 -14.52
CA ARG A 48 22.58 -32.73 -13.39
C ARG A 48 23.32 -34.05 -13.20
N ALA A 49 24.65 -33.97 -13.04
CA ALA A 49 25.55 -35.12 -12.90
C ALA A 49 25.30 -36.23 -13.93
N GLY A 50 25.07 -35.86 -15.20
CA GLY A 50 24.86 -36.81 -16.28
C GLY A 50 23.44 -37.38 -16.40
N ALA A 51 22.55 -37.15 -15.42
CA ALA A 51 21.15 -37.55 -15.46
C ALA A 51 20.22 -36.38 -15.84
N LEU A 52 19.16 -36.69 -16.57
CA LEU A 52 18.04 -35.79 -16.85
C LEU A 52 16.98 -35.96 -15.77
N TRP A 53 16.60 -34.86 -15.15
CA TRP A 53 15.58 -34.80 -14.12
C TRP A 53 14.30 -34.19 -14.69
N ILE A 54 13.17 -34.81 -14.37
CA ILE A 54 11.83 -34.30 -14.64
C ILE A 54 11.10 -34.27 -13.30
N VAL A 55 10.72 -33.09 -12.86
CA VAL A 55 10.11 -32.85 -11.56
C VAL A 55 8.74 -32.22 -11.73
N PHE A 56 7.75 -32.75 -11.03
CA PHE A 56 6.39 -32.22 -10.98
C PHE A 56 6.02 -31.78 -9.58
N ASP A 57 5.20 -30.72 -9.47
CA ASP A 57 4.71 -30.19 -8.19
C ASP A 57 3.66 -31.07 -7.51
N LYS A 58 3.06 -32.01 -8.24
CA LYS A 58 2.10 -32.99 -7.71
C LYS A 58 2.73 -34.37 -7.53
N ALA A 59 2.29 -35.09 -6.51
CA ALA A 59 2.70 -36.45 -6.22
C ALA A 59 1.89 -37.46 -7.06
N LYS A 60 2.58 -38.31 -7.82
CA LYS A 60 2.01 -39.42 -8.59
C LYS A 60 3.05 -40.52 -8.72
N ARG A 61 2.65 -41.77 -8.56
CA ARG A 61 3.51 -42.91 -8.90
C ARG A 61 3.30 -43.26 -10.36
N PHE A 62 4.38 -43.21 -11.14
CA PHE A 62 4.36 -43.62 -12.52
C PHE A 62 4.79 -45.08 -12.66
N ASP A 63 4.23 -45.76 -13.65
CA ASP A 63 4.75 -47.03 -14.12
C ASP A 63 6.01 -46.77 -14.95
N VAL A 64 7.16 -46.96 -14.29
CA VAL A 64 8.50 -46.69 -14.83
C VAL A 64 8.80 -47.56 -16.05
N GLU A 65 8.39 -48.82 -16.05
CA GLU A 65 8.64 -49.75 -17.15
C GLU A 65 7.84 -49.34 -18.39
N LYS A 66 6.58 -48.95 -18.23
CA LYS A 66 5.76 -48.43 -19.33
C LYS A 66 6.33 -47.15 -19.95
N ILE A 67 6.92 -46.27 -19.13
CA ILE A 67 7.60 -45.07 -19.64
C ILE A 67 8.87 -45.45 -20.41
N LYS A 68 9.63 -46.41 -19.89
CA LYS A 68 10.85 -46.90 -20.53
C LYS A 68 10.56 -47.57 -21.88
N GLU A 69 9.47 -48.32 -22.00
CA GLU A 69 8.99 -48.89 -23.27
C GLU A 69 8.66 -47.79 -24.30
N GLN A 70 7.97 -46.72 -23.89
CA GLN A 70 7.72 -45.56 -24.76
C GLN A 70 9.02 -44.86 -25.20
N ALA A 71 9.98 -44.77 -24.27
CA ALA A 71 11.24 -44.07 -24.46
C ALA A 71 12.29 -44.85 -25.28
N LYS A 72 12.03 -46.12 -25.60
CA LYS A 72 12.88 -46.99 -26.44
C LYS A 72 14.38 -46.82 -26.12
N LYS A 73 15.22 -46.61 -27.15
CA LYS A 73 16.68 -46.42 -27.02
C LYS A 73 17.11 -45.01 -26.59
N ALA A 74 16.17 -44.08 -26.42
CA ALA A 74 16.49 -42.70 -26.04
C ALA A 74 16.82 -42.59 -24.53
N VAL A 75 16.18 -43.42 -23.71
CA VAL A 75 16.34 -43.49 -22.25
C VAL A 75 16.91 -44.86 -21.87
N LEU A 76 18.12 -44.86 -21.30
CA LEU A 76 18.86 -46.05 -20.90
C LEU A 76 18.33 -46.62 -19.57
N SER A 77 18.02 -45.74 -18.63
CA SER A 77 17.39 -46.07 -17.35
C SER A 77 16.47 -44.95 -16.89
N LEU A 78 15.46 -45.31 -16.09
CA LEU A 78 14.52 -44.39 -15.48
C LEU A 78 14.22 -44.87 -14.07
N ASP A 79 14.36 -43.97 -13.10
CA ASP A 79 13.98 -44.22 -11.71
C ASP A 79 13.03 -43.11 -11.25
N GLN A 80 12.05 -43.45 -10.41
CA GLN A 80 11.30 -42.45 -9.65
C GLN A 80 11.92 -42.31 -8.26
N VAL A 81 12.49 -41.14 -7.97
CA VAL A 81 13.17 -40.86 -6.70
C VAL A 81 12.14 -40.43 -5.66
N SER A 82 12.27 -40.96 -4.44
CA SER A 82 11.41 -40.58 -3.32
C SER A 82 11.70 -39.14 -2.88
N ALA A 83 10.65 -38.35 -2.72
CA ALA A 83 10.74 -36.97 -2.24
C ALA A 83 9.55 -36.67 -1.30
N PRO A 84 9.69 -35.75 -0.33
CA PRO A 84 8.62 -35.42 0.61
C PRO A 84 7.37 -34.85 -0.07
N ARG A 85 7.54 -34.13 -1.19
CA ARG A 85 6.48 -33.51 -1.99
C ARG A 85 6.84 -33.61 -3.47
N GLY A 86 5.84 -33.64 -4.34
CA GLY A 86 6.03 -33.70 -5.78
C GLY A 86 6.41 -35.08 -6.32
N THR A 87 6.73 -35.14 -7.62
CA THR A 87 7.17 -36.35 -8.31
C THR A 87 8.50 -36.12 -8.99
N PHE A 88 9.50 -36.95 -8.71
CA PHE A 88 10.87 -36.79 -9.22
C PHE A 88 11.24 -37.99 -10.07
N LEU A 89 11.42 -37.78 -11.38
CA LEU A 89 11.89 -38.80 -12.31
C LEU A 89 13.34 -38.49 -12.67
N ARG A 90 14.22 -39.48 -12.54
CA ARG A 90 15.63 -39.41 -12.91
C ARG A 90 15.88 -40.37 -14.07
N LEU A 91 16.32 -39.82 -15.20
CA LEU A 91 16.54 -40.53 -16.45
C LEU A 91 18.00 -40.47 -16.86
N SER A 92 18.57 -41.59 -17.29
CA SER A 92 19.83 -41.60 -18.03
C SER A 92 19.53 -41.65 -19.52
N THR A 93 19.89 -40.61 -20.26
CA THR A 93 19.67 -40.55 -21.72
C THR A 93 20.94 -40.84 -22.50
N SER A 94 20.77 -41.34 -23.73
CA SER A 94 21.89 -41.45 -24.69
C SER A 94 22.59 -40.09 -24.88
N PRO A 95 23.93 -40.05 -25.08
CA PRO A 95 24.68 -38.80 -25.18
C PRO A 95 24.10 -37.82 -26.21
N GLY A 96 23.90 -36.56 -25.82
CA GLY A 96 23.34 -35.50 -26.67
C GLY A 96 21.82 -35.56 -26.89
N MET A 97 21.12 -36.55 -26.33
CA MET A 97 19.68 -36.71 -26.43
C MET A 97 18.97 -35.88 -25.34
N ASN A 98 18.23 -34.85 -25.74
CA ASN A 98 17.49 -33.95 -24.85
C ASN A 98 16.03 -33.79 -25.34
N PRO A 99 15.06 -33.58 -24.43
CA PRO A 99 13.66 -33.46 -24.81
C PRO A 99 13.30 -32.04 -25.26
N SER A 100 12.42 -31.92 -26.25
CA SER A 100 11.55 -30.74 -26.40
C SER A 100 10.22 -31.00 -25.71
N ILE A 101 9.64 -29.98 -25.10
CA ILE A 101 8.43 -30.12 -24.28
C ILE A 101 7.23 -29.53 -25.00
N ARG A 102 6.12 -30.27 -24.99
CA ARG A 102 4.81 -29.79 -25.41
C ARG A 102 3.70 -30.30 -24.49
N ARG A 103 2.53 -29.70 -24.61
CA ARG A 103 1.31 -30.12 -23.90
C ARG A 103 0.34 -30.81 -24.84
N ASP A 104 -0.34 -31.81 -24.31
CA ASP A 104 -1.55 -32.38 -24.92
C ASP A 104 -2.60 -32.62 -23.81
N GLY A 105 -3.59 -31.72 -23.74
CA GLY A 105 -4.47 -31.62 -22.57
C GLY A 105 -3.66 -31.38 -21.29
N TYR A 106 -3.90 -32.21 -20.27
CA TYR A 106 -3.11 -32.21 -19.04
C TYR A 106 -1.86 -33.09 -19.10
N ALA A 107 -1.59 -33.78 -20.21
CA ALA A 107 -0.37 -34.57 -20.35
C ALA A 107 0.84 -33.69 -20.69
N TRP A 108 1.97 -33.98 -20.04
CA TRP A 108 3.28 -33.47 -20.46
C TRP A 108 3.88 -34.44 -21.48
N VAL A 109 4.26 -33.93 -22.64
CA VAL A 109 4.83 -34.73 -23.71
C VAL A 109 6.26 -34.28 -23.97
N LEU A 110 7.19 -35.21 -23.90
CA LEU A 110 8.62 -34.99 -24.08
C LEU A 110 9.08 -35.70 -25.35
N ASP A 111 9.48 -34.93 -26.35
CA ASP A 111 10.01 -35.45 -27.60
C ASP A 111 11.54 -35.42 -27.57
N PHE A 112 12.16 -36.58 -27.40
CA PHE A 112 13.60 -36.74 -27.33
C PHE A 112 14.23 -36.76 -28.73
N LYS A 113 15.23 -35.91 -28.92
CA LYS A 113 16.07 -35.85 -30.13
C LYS A 113 17.49 -35.41 -29.78
N LYS A 114 18.44 -35.61 -30.69
CA LYS A 114 19.79 -35.05 -30.55
C LYS A 114 19.72 -33.54 -30.71
N GLN A 115 19.89 -32.80 -29.61
CA GLN A 115 19.80 -31.33 -29.59
C GLN A 115 20.52 -30.77 -28.36
N PRO A 116 20.94 -29.49 -28.37
CA PRO A 116 21.46 -28.84 -27.17
C PRO A 116 20.37 -28.72 -26.10
N MET A 117 20.80 -28.67 -24.84
CA MET A 117 19.91 -28.43 -23.72
C MET A 117 19.78 -26.92 -23.47
N ALA A 118 18.73 -26.32 -24.04
CA ALA A 118 18.40 -24.91 -23.84
C ALA A 118 16.88 -24.71 -23.84
N ALA A 119 16.40 -23.82 -22.98
CA ALA A 119 15.03 -23.31 -23.01
C ALA A 119 14.82 -22.45 -24.27
N GLN A 120 13.63 -22.55 -24.87
CA GLN A 120 13.25 -21.75 -26.03
C GLN A 120 12.99 -20.29 -25.65
N THR A 121 12.45 -20.08 -24.43
CA THR A 121 12.23 -18.76 -23.85
C THR A 121 13.13 -18.62 -22.62
N PRO A 122 14.32 -18.02 -22.78
CA PRO A 122 15.26 -17.84 -21.67
C PRO A 122 14.73 -16.77 -20.71
N ILE A 123 14.82 -17.05 -19.42
CA ILE A 123 14.45 -16.14 -18.35
C ILE A 123 15.72 -15.53 -17.78
N GLU A 124 15.76 -14.21 -17.67
CA GLU A 124 16.87 -13.50 -17.04
C GLU A 124 16.57 -13.21 -15.57
N ALA A 125 17.54 -13.54 -14.70
CA ALA A 125 17.48 -13.21 -13.29
C ALA A 125 17.66 -11.71 -13.09
N LYS A 126 16.68 -11.05 -12.48
CA LYS A 126 16.72 -9.64 -12.10
C LYS A 126 17.28 -9.50 -10.69
N LEU A 127 18.37 -8.76 -10.53
CA LEU A 127 18.98 -8.49 -9.24
C LEU A 127 18.30 -7.27 -8.60
N GLN A 128 17.64 -7.45 -7.46
CA GLN A 128 17.00 -6.38 -6.69
C GLN A 128 17.82 -6.18 -5.40
N ARG A 129 18.81 -5.29 -5.46
CA ARG A 129 19.92 -5.21 -4.48
C ARG A 129 19.57 -4.46 -3.20
N THR A 130 18.67 -3.50 -3.32
CA THR A 130 18.54 -2.37 -2.39
C THR A 130 17.08 -2.17 -2.00
N LEU A 131 16.28 -3.22 -2.03
CA LEU A 131 14.95 -3.17 -1.45
C LEU A 131 15.06 -3.03 0.06
N ALA A 132 14.07 -2.39 0.69
CA ALA A 132 14.07 -2.24 2.13
C ALA A 132 13.83 -3.59 2.85
N SER A 133 13.09 -4.49 2.19
CA SER A 133 12.94 -5.90 2.58
C SER A 133 14.22 -6.73 2.45
N GLY A 134 15.32 -6.12 1.98
CA GLY A 134 16.61 -6.77 1.78
C GLY A 134 16.88 -7.19 0.33
N PRO A 135 18.14 -7.49 0.00
CA PRO A 135 18.54 -7.91 -1.33
C PRO A 135 17.89 -9.24 -1.73
N ARG A 136 17.32 -9.30 -2.94
CA ARG A 136 16.77 -10.53 -3.52
C ARG A 136 17.07 -10.68 -5.01
N ILE A 137 17.03 -11.92 -5.48
CA ILE A 137 17.05 -12.26 -6.90
C ILE A 137 15.61 -12.57 -7.31
N PHE A 138 15.12 -11.90 -8.35
CA PHE A 138 13.77 -12.08 -8.86
C PHE A 138 13.80 -12.72 -10.25
N LEU A 139 13.07 -13.82 -10.41
CA LEU A 139 12.87 -14.53 -11.67
C LEU A 139 11.44 -14.25 -12.16
N PRO A 140 11.25 -13.42 -13.21
CA PRO A 140 9.91 -13.04 -13.67
C PRO A 140 9.21 -14.24 -14.33
N MET A 141 8.24 -14.83 -13.63
CA MET A 141 7.50 -16.00 -14.10
C MET A 141 6.13 -16.10 -13.45
N VAL A 142 5.09 -15.88 -14.26
CA VAL A 142 3.71 -16.13 -13.83
C VAL A 142 3.44 -17.63 -13.79
N GLN A 143 2.56 -18.07 -12.90
CA GLN A 143 2.20 -19.50 -12.76
C GLN A 143 3.39 -20.42 -12.44
N ALA A 144 4.30 -19.94 -11.59
CA ALA A 144 5.27 -20.80 -10.90
C ALA A 144 4.56 -21.61 -9.82
N GLY A 145 4.85 -22.92 -9.75
CA GLY A 145 4.38 -23.80 -8.69
C GLY A 145 5.12 -23.56 -7.37
N GLU A 146 4.79 -24.34 -6.35
CA GLU A 146 5.48 -24.26 -5.06
C GLU A 146 6.97 -24.64 -5.19
N ALA A 147 7.81 -24.01 -4.36
CA ALA A 147 9.22 -24.34 -4.27
C ALA A 147 9.39 -25.67 -3.53
N LEU A 148 9.99 -26.65 -4.21
CA LEU A 148 10.19 -28.01 -3.72
C LEU A 148 11.64 -28.18 -3.23
N PRO A 149 11.88 -28.31 -1.92
CA PRO A 149 13.20 -28.68 -1.41
C PRO A 149 13.48 -30.16 -1.74
N PHE A 150 14.70 -30.44 -2.20
CA PHE A 150 15.14 -31.77 -2.60
C PHE A 150 16.59 -32.01 -2.19
N HIS A 151 16.84 -33.12 -1.51
CA HIS A 151 18.19 -33.56 -1.17
C HIS A 151 18.66 -34.62 -2.17
N ASP A 152 19.72 -34.33 -2.91
CA ASP A 152 20.29 -35.28 -3.88
C ASP A 152 21.32 -36.17 -3.21
N ALA A 153 20.89 -37.35 -2.75
CA ALA A 153 21.76 -38.31 -2.06
C ALA A 153 22.98 -38.77 -2.88
N SER A 154 22.96 -38.63 -4.22
CA SER A 154 24.08 -39.04 -5.06
C SER A 154 25.25 -38.05 -5.02
N ILE A 155 24.95 -36.78 -4.70
CA ILE A 155 25.92 -35.68 -4.69
C ILE A 155 26.11 -35.14 -3.26
N GLY A 156 25.12 -35.32 -2.38
CA GLY A 156 25.16 -34.90 -0.98
C GLY A 156 24.81 -33.43 -0.77
N ASP A 157 24.05 -32.80 -1.67
CA ASP A 157 23.65 -31.39 -1.55
C ASP A 157 22.14 -31.16 -1.68
N ASN A 158 21.73 -29.95 -1.29
CA ASN A 158 20.34 -29.52 -1.31
C ASN A 158 20.06 -28.68 -2.56
N LEU A 159 18.90 -28.91 -3.16
CA LEU A 159 18.33 -28.13 -4.24
C LEU A 159 16.96 -27.62 -3.84
N VAL A 160 16.58 -26.47 -4.40
CA VAL A 160 15.21 -26.00 -4.41
C VAL A 160 14.76 -25.89 -5.85
N ILE A 161 13.74 -26.67 -6.21
CA ILE A 161 13.25 -26.80 -7.57
C ILE A 161 11.90 -26.12 -7.64
N VAL A 162 11.70 -25.25 -8.62
CA VAL A 162 10.44 -24.55 -8.83
C VAL A 162 9.87 -24.95 -10.19
N PRO A 163 8.92 -25.89 -10.22
CA PRO A 163 8.19 -26.26 -11.42
C PRO A 163 7.34 -25.08 -11.93
N ILE A 164 7.13 -24.99 -13.24
CA ILE A 164 6.29 -23.93 -13.83
C ILE A 164 5.32 -24.51 -14.86
N ILE A 165 4.20 -23.83 -15.08
CA ILE A 165 3.18 -24.23 -16.07
C ILE A 165 3.52 -23.78 -17.51
N PRO A 166 3.97 -22.54 -17.77
CA PRO A 166 4.24 -22.06 -19.12
C PRO A 166 5.35 -22.86 -19.82
N LEU A 167 5.13 -23.30 -21.05
CA LEU A 167 6.04 -24.21 -21.77
C LEU A 167 7.36 -23.55 -22.17
N SER A 168 8.43 -24.36 -22.19
CA SER A 168 9.77 -24.02 -22.71
C SER A 168 10.42 -22.79 -22.08
N ASN A 169 10.04 -22.48 -20.84
CA ASN A 169 10.52 -21.33 -20.07
C ASN A 169 11.56 -21.81 -19.05
N GLY A 170 12.80 -21.31 -19.12
CA GLY A 170 13.88 -21.80 -18.27
C GLY A 170 15.13 -20.94 -18.29
N ILE A 171 16.23 -21.47 -17.75
CA ILE A 171 17.50 -20.77 -17.56
C ILE A 171 18.55 -21.36 -18.51
N ASN A 172 19.07 -20.56 -19.43
CA ASN A 172 20.08 -21.06 -20.39
C ASN A 172 21.52 -20.97 -19.88
N LYS A 173 21.80 -20.05 -18.96
CA LYS A 173 23.15 -19.83 -18.43
C LYS A 173 23.17 -20.08 -16.93
N ARG A 174 24.22 -20.73 -16.45
CA ARG A 174 24.46 -20.87 -15.01
C ARG A 174 24.73 -19.49 -14.42
N HIS A 175 23.94 -19.08 -13.44
CA HIS A 175 24.22 -17.88 -12.65
C HIS A 175 24.83 -18.31 -11.32
N SER A 176 26.01 -17.78 -11.01
CA SER A 176 26.73 -18.10 -9.77
C SER A 176 26.85 -16.83 -8.93
N TYR A 177 26.20 -16.84 -7.78
CA TYR A 177 26.34 -15.83 -6.73
C TYR A 177 27.11 -16.44 -5.55
N PRO A 178 27.58 -15.64 -4.58
CA PRO A 178 28.30 -16.17 -3.42
C PRO A 178 27.46 -17.16 -2.61
N GLU A 179 26.20 -16.82 -2.33
CA GLU A 179 25.30 -17.61 -1.46
C GLU A 179 24.42 -18.62 -2.22
N VAL A 180 24.24 -18.45 -3.52
CA VAL A 180 23.32 -19.28 -4.32
C VAL A 180 23.79 -19.46 -5.76
N ARG A 181 23.44 -20.59 -6.36
CA ARG A 181 23.68 -20.85 -7.79
C ARG A 181 22.36 -21.21 -8.47
N ILE A 182 22.03 -20.55 -9.57
CA ILE A 182 20.89 -20.88 -10.43
C ILE A 182 21.43 -21.74 -11.58
N LEU A 183 20.92 -22.97 -11.68
CA LEU A 183 21.38 -23.94 -12.66
C LEU A 183 20.63 -23.80 -14.00
N PRO A 184 21.26 -24.19 -15.12
CA PRO A 184 20.56 -24.25 -16.40
C PRO A 184 19.41 -25.25 -16.39
N THR A 185 18.29 -24.87 -16.98
CA THR A 185 17.06 -25.65 -17.07
C THR A 185 16.45 -25.52 -18.45
N LEU A 186 15.76 -26.57 -18.90
CA LEU A 186 14.94 -26.51 -20.11
C LEU A 186 13.53 -25.99 -19.79
N GLN A 187 13.07 -26.29 -18.58
CA GLN A 187 11.78 -25.86 -18.03
C GLN A 187 11.94 -25.61 -16.52
N GLY A 188 11.32 -24.55 -16.02
CA GLY A 188 11.29 -24.23 -14.58
C GLY A 188 12.64 -23.74 -14.05
N PHE A 189 12.80 -23.76 -12.73
CA PHE A 189 13.99 -23.24 -12.07
C PHE A 189 14.61 -24.26 -11.13
N VAL A 190 15.95 -24.28 -11.08
CA VAL A 190 16.69 -25.05 -10.09
C VAL A 190 17.70 -24.16 -9.41
N ILE A 191 17.50 -24.00 -8.11
CA ILE A 191 18.29 -23.19 -7.22
C ILE A 191 19.12 -24.14 -6.36
N GLN A 192 20.43 -23.92 -6.30
CA GLN A 192 21.36 -24.63 -5.43
C GLN A 192 21.83 -23.65 -4.34
N PRO A 193 21.25 -23.71 -3.13
CA PRO A 193 21.74 -22.97 -1.98
C PRO A 193 23.19 -23.34 -1.65
N ARG A 194 23.99 -22.37 -1.19
CA ARG A 194 25.33 -22.60 -0.61
C ARG A 194 25.40 -22.24 0.87
N ILE A 195 24.33 -21.66 1.40
CA ILE A 195 24.11 -21.37 2.82
C ILE A 195 22.72 -21.91 3.19
N ASP A 196 22.51 -22.17 4.47
CA ASP A 196 21.31 -22.88 4.96
C ASP A 196 20.06 -22.01 5.00
N ASP A 197 20.22 -20.69 4.96
CA ASP A 197 19.15 -19.72 5.20
C ASP A 197 18.58 -19.09 3.92
N VAL A 198 18.87 -19.69 2.76
CA VAL A 198 18.28 -19.27 1.47
C VAL A 198 16.81 -19.66 1.43
N ILE A 199 15.95 -18.66 1.25
CA ILE A 199 14.51 -18.82 1.09
C ILE A 199 14.15 -18.59 -0.38
N VAL A 200 13.42 -19.55 -0.95
CA VAL A 200 12.85 -19.45 -2.30
C VAL A 200 11.34 -19.44 -2.18
N ARG A 201 10.71 -18.35 -2.64
CA ARG A 201 9.26 -18.16 -2.57
C ARG A 201 8.70 -17.87 -3.95
N SER A 202 7.69 -18.65 -4.35
CA SER A 202 6.89 -18.38 -5.55
C SER A 202 5.81 -17.35 -5.22
N THR A 203 5.67 -16.33 -6.04
CA THR A 203 4.64 -15.29 -5.94
C THR A 203 3.81 -15.24 -7.22
N SER A 204 2.75 -14.42 -7.25
CA SER A 204 1.90 -14.27 -8.43
C SER A 204 2.65 -13.80 -9.70
N LYS A 205 3.81 -13.17 -9.53
CA LYS A 205 4.59 -12.55 -10.61
C LYS A 205 5.90 -13.26 -10.94
N GLY A 206 6.39 -14.13 -10.07
CA GLY A 206 7.72 -14.70 -10.22
C GLY A 206 8.22 -15.45 -9.01
N VAL A 207 9.46 -15.88 -9.08
CA VAL A 207 10.15 -16.56 -8.00
C VAL A 207 11.13 -15.58 -7.36
N GLN A 208 11.01 -15.39 -6.06
CA GLN A 208 11.92 -14.58 -5.25
C GLN A 208 12.90 -15.48 -4.51
N ILE A 209 14.18 -15.13 -4.55
CA ILE A 209 15.27 -15.82 -3.84
C ILE A 209 15.94 -14.79 -2.94
N TYR A 210 15.90 -15.01 -1.64
CA TYR A 210 16.48 -14.11 -0.62
C TYR A 210 17.07 -14.93 0.53
N SER A 211 17.74 -14.29 1.48
CA SER A 211 18.35 -14.93 2.64
C SER A 211 17.96 -14.16 3.90
N SER A 212 17.75 -14.85 5.01
CA SER A 212 17.41 -14.21 6.30
C SER A 212 18.58 -13.45 6.93
N SER A 213 19.82 -13.76 6.54
CA SER A 213 21.03 -13.08 7.01
C SER A 213 21.49 -12.01 6.03
N LYS A 214 22.01 -12.39 4.85
CA LYS A 214 22.45 -11.45 3.81
C LYS A 214 22.66 -12.14 2.46
N LEU A 215 22.22 -11.49 1.39
CA LEU A 215 22.53 -11.88 0.00
C LEU A 215 23.48 -10.87 -0.65
N SER A 216 24.70 -11.30 -1.01
CA SER A 216 25.72 -10.43 -1.58
C SER A 216 25.64 -10.41 -3.12
N LEU A 217 25.14 -9.31 -3.68
CA LEU A 217 24.98 -9.14 -5.12
C LEU A 217 26.04 -8.18 -5.69
N SER A 218 26.93 -8.67 -6.56
CA SER A 218 28.04 -7.88 -7.14
C SER A 218 27.56 -6.64 -7.91
N PRO A 219 28.13 -5.44 -7.72
CA PRO A 219 27.79 -4.20 -8.46
C PRO A 219 27.81 -4.40 -9.99
N PRO A 220 26.95 -3.71 -10.75
CA PRO A 220 27.11 -3.61 -12.20
C PRO A 220 28.36 -2.79 -12.55
N ASP A 221 28.88 -2.93 -13.78
CA ASP A 221 30.04 -2.16 -14.27
C ASP A 221 29.71 -0.65 -14.28
N PRO A 222 30.42 0.19 -13.48
CA PRO A 222 30.19 1.63 -13.43
C PRO A 222 30.27 2.32 -14.78
N LYS A 223 31.10 1.81 -15.70
CA LYS A 223 31.24 2.39 -17.06
C LYS A 223 30.01 2.13 -17.92
N ALA A 224 29.39 0.96 -17.78
CA ALA A 224 28.16 0.61 -18.51
C ALA A 224 26.97 1.45 -18.03
N GLU A 225 26.85 1.66 -16.71
CA GLU A 225 25.83 2.53 -16.14
C GLU A 225 25.97 3.98 -16.58
N ALA A 226 27.19 4.54 -16.54
CA ALA A 226 27.44 5.90 -16.96
C ALA A 226 27.03 6.13 -18.42
N LYS A 227 27.37 5.20 -19.32
CA LYS A 227 26.96 5.24 -20.73
C LYS A 227 25.44 5.17 -20.90
N SER A 228 24.76 4.30 -20.15
CA SER A 228 23.29 4.17 -20.15
C SER A 228 22.60 5.47 -19.69
N ARG A 229 23.10 6.08 -18.61
CA ARG A 229 22.60 7.37 -18.08
C ARG A 229 22.76 8.48 -19.13
N ILE A 230 23.93 8.59 -19.76
CA ILE A 230 24.19 9.59 -20.81
C ILE A 230 23.22 9.41 -21.98
N ARG A 231 23.04 8.18 -22.48
CA ARG A 231 22.11 7.90 -23.58
C ARG A 231 20.69 8.31 -23.22
N THR A 232 20.23 7.94 -22.04
CA THR A 232 18.88 8.26 -21.55
C THR A 232 18.64 9.77 -21.46
N LEU A 233 19.61 10.50 -20.90
CA LEU A 233 19.52 11.96 -20.70
C LEU A 233 19.76 12.78 -21.97
N SER A 234 20.34 12.19 -23.02
CA SER A 234 20.61 12.87 -24.29
C SER A 234 19.36 13.11 -25.14
N VAL A 235 18.32 12.30 -24.93
CA VAL A 235 17.04 12.40 -25.64
C VAL A 235 16.12 13.47 -25.03
N MET A 236 16.43 13.96 -23.83
CA MET A 236 15.60 14.90 -23.08
C MET A 236 16.09 16.34 -23.22
N LYS A 237 15.17 17.28 -23.47
CA LYS A 237 15.45 18.73 -23.50
C LYS A 237 15.48 19.29 -22.08
N ARG A 238 16.69 19.47 -21.56
CA ARG A 238 16.98 19.96 -20.20
C ARG A 238 17.40 21.42 -20.21
N ILE A 239 17.01 22.15 -19.17
CA ILE A 239 17.44 23.53 -18.91
C ILE A 239 18.83 23.52 -18.28
N PHE A 240 19.05 22.65 -17.29
CA PHE A 240 20.35 22.47 -16.67
C PHE A 240 21.10 21.31 -17.32
N LYS A 241 22.28 21.65 -17.88
CA LYS A 241 23.23 20.64 -18.36
C LYS A 241 23.77 19.82 -17.18
N SER A 242 24.23 18.60 -17.45
CA SER A 242 24.62 17.64 -16.39
C SER A 242 25.84 18.05 -15.56
N ASP A 243 26.66 18.95 -16.08
CA ASP A 243 27.85 19.52 -15.44
C ASP A 243 27.50 20.51 -14.32
N VAL A 244 26.33 21.16 -14.38
CA VAL A 244 25.84 22.08 -13.33
C VAL A 244 25.84 21.41 -11.96
N TRP A 245 25.51 20.12 -11.91
CA TRP A 245 25.40 19.34 -10.67
C TRP A 245 26.68 18.61 -10.28
N ARG A 246 27.82 18.86 -10.96
CA ARG A 246 29.05 18.10 -10.73
C ARG A 246 29.58 18.25 -9.30
N LEU A 247 29.72 19.49 -8.83
CA LEU A 247 30.26 19.77 -7.49
C LEU A 247 29.37 19.17 -6.39
N ALA A 248 28.06 19.43 -6.45
CA ALA A 248 27.10 18.89 -5.49
C ALA A 248 27.04 17.34 -5.49
N ARG A 249 27.45 16.66 -6.56
CA ARG A 249 27.55 15.19 -6.60
C ARG A 249 28.84 14.64 -5.99
N LEU A 250 29.95 15.36 -6.09
CA LEU A 250 31.28 14.86 -5.69
C LEU A 250 31.55 15.05 -4.20
N GLU A 251 31.24 16.22 -3.65
CA GLU A 251 31.73 16.64 -2.33
C GLU A 251 30.87 16.14 -1.15
N GLY A 252 29.64 15.67 -1.43
CA GLY A 252 28.70 15.23 -0.40
C GLY A 252 28.44 16.33 0.64
N MET A 253 28.20 15.95 1.91
CA MET A 253 28.06 16.92 3.03
C MET A 253 29.34 17.16 3.82
N LYS A 254 30.34 16.28 3.69
CA LYS A 254 31.54 16.35 4.54
C LYS A 254 32.30 17.66 4.31
N GLU A 255 32.37 18.10 3.06
CA GLU A 255 33.06 19.32 2.66
C GLU A 255 32.12 20.52 2.49
N PHE A 256 30.81 20.36 2.77
CA PHE A 256 29.81 21.37 2.45
C PHE A 256 30.14 22.76 2.98
N ASN A 257 30.55 22.85 4.25
CA ASN A 257 30.88 24.13 4.89
C ASN A 257 32.08 24.80 4.23
N GLN A 258 33.11 24.01 3.89
CA GLN A 258 34.32 24.50 3.23
C GLN A 258 34.00 25.00 1.82
N THR A 259 33.35 24.18 0.98
CA THR A 259 32.95 24.58 -0.38
C THR A 259 32.10 25.84 -0.37
N ARG A 260 31.13 25.91 0.55
CA ARG A 260 30.26 27.08 0.69
C ARG A 260 31.08 28.33 1.02
N GLN A 261 32.06 28.22 1.92
CA GLN A 261 32.94 29.32 2.30
C GLN A 261 33.83 29.77 1.12
N GLU A 262 34.37 28.84 0.35
CA GLU A 262 35.17 29.11 -0.84
C GLU A 262 34.35 29.84 -1.92
N MET A 263 33.12 29.40 -2.19
CA MET A 263 32.20 30.07 -3.11
C MET A 263 31.82 31.48 -2.62
N MET A 264 31.60 31.65 -1.31
CA MET A 264 31.34 32.98 -0.73
C MET A 264 32.56 33.91 -0.86
N ALA A 265 33.77 33.39 -0.62
CA ALA A 265 35.01 34.14 -0.82
C ALA A 265 35.20 34.54 -2.30
N GLN A 266 34.88 33.64 -3.23
CA GLN A 266 34.90 33.94 -4.67
C GLN A 266 33.94 35.08 -5.03
N ILE A 267 32.73 35.08 -4.46
CA ILE A 267 31.75 36.18 -4.64
C ILE A 267 32.28 37.50 -4.06
N ALA A 268 32.93 37.46 -2.90
CA ALA A 268 33.50 38.66 -2.27
C ALA A 268 34.61 39.29 -3.13
N ASN A 269 35.48 38.44 -3.71
CA ASN A 269 36.61 38.85 -4.54
C ASN A 269 36.25 39.19 -5.99
N SER A 270 35.05 38.83 -6.45
CA SER A 270 34.58 39.10 -7.81
C SER A 270 33.87 40.45 -7.94
N ARG A 271 33.86 41.03 -9.15
CA ARG A 271 33.14 42.28 -9.49
C ARG A 271 32.26 42.09 -10.73
N GLY A 272 31.30 43.00 -10.93
CA GLY A 272 30.43 43.05 -12.13
C GLY A 272 29.75 41.71 -12.46
N ASN A 273 29.81 41.31 -13.73
CA ASN A 273 29.20 40.07 -14.22
C ASN A 273 29.81 38.80 -13.60
N ALA A 274 31.12 38.79 -13.32
CA ALA A 274 31.77 37.65 -12.66
C ALA A 274 31.17 37.39 -11.27
N LYS A 275 30.84 38.46 -10.53
CA LYS A 275 30.17 38.36 -9.22
C LYS A 275 28.77 37.77 -9.34
N GLN A 276 28.02 38.12 -10.40
CA GLN A 276 26.68 37.55 -10.63
C GLN A 276 26.75 36.09 -11.00
N ASN A 277 27.69 35.71 -11.87
CA ASN A 277 27.90 34.31 -12.23
C ASN A 277 28.29 33.47 -11.01
N ALA A 278 29.17 33.98 -10.15
CA ALA A 278 29.53 33.30 -8.90
C ALA A 278 28.32 33.09 -7.96
N ARG A 279 27.39 34.05 -7.89
CA ARG A 279 26.13 33.88 -7.14
C ARG A 279 25.23 32.80 -7.76
N ILE A 280 25.13 32.74 -9.09
CA ILE A 280 24.34 31.70 -9.77
C ILE A 280 24.92 30.32 -9.46
N VAL A 281 26.24 30.16 -9.52
CA VAL A 281 26.92 28.90 -9.18
C VAL A 281 26.66 28.52 -7.72
N LEU A 282 26.75 29.47 -6.78
CA LEU A 282 26.40 29.21 -5.38
C LEU A 282 24.93 28.79 -5.22
N ALA A 283 24.00 29.45 -5.92
CA ALA A 283 22.58 29.10 -5.88
C ALA A 283 22.33 27.68 -6.43
N GLN A 284 22.99 27.30 -7.53
CA GLN A 284 22.93 25.95 -8.08
C GLN A 284 23.51 24.91 -7.12
N TYR A 285 24.65 25.21 -6.47
CA TYR A 285 25.26 24.32 -5.49
C TYR A 285 24.34 24.11 -4.27
N LEU A 286 23.82 25.18 -3.68
CA LEU A 286 22.90 25.12 -2.54
C LEU A 286 21.62 24.38 -2.89
N PHE A 287 21.04 24.65 -4.08
CA PHE A 287 19.90 23.91 -4.60
C PHE A 287 20.21 22.43 -4.68
N GLY A 288 21.33 22.08 -5.34
CA GLY A 288 21.89 20.74 -5.49
C GLY A 288 21.98 19.95 -4.19
N GLN A 289 22.24 20.64 -3.08
CA GLN A 289 22.41 20.09 -1.75
C GLN A 289 21.13 20.11 -0.90
N ASN A 290 19.99 20.45 -1.49
CA ASN A 290 18.66 20.56 -0.85
C ASN A 290 18.53 21.73 0.16
N PHE A 291 19.24 22.84 -0.05
CA PHE A 291 19.15 24.06 0.76
C PHE A 291 18.24 25.12 0.12
N GLY A 292 16.92 24.86 0.15
CA GLY A 292 15.93 25.68 -0.54
C GLY A 292 15.83 27.12 -0.02
N TYR A 293 15.88 27.35 1.30
CA TYR A 293 15.80 28.70 1.87
C TYR A 293 17.00 29.57 1.50
N GLU A 294 18.20 29.02 1.59
CA GLU A 294 19.47 29.69 1.27
C GLU A 294 19.54 30.00 -0.22
N THR A 295 19.13 29.04 -1.06
CA THR A 295 19.03 29.24 -2.51
C THR A 295 18.12 30.43 -2.83
N LEU A 296 16.93 30.50 -2.22
CA LEU A 296 16.01 31.63 -2.40
C LEU A 296 16.62 32.96 -1.94
N GLY A 297 17.40 32.97 -0.86
CA GLY A 297 18.14 34.14 -0.41
C GLY A 297 19.14 34.65 -1.46
N VAL A 298 19.94 33.75 -2.03
CA VAL A 298 20.91 34.09 -3.09
C VAL A 298 20.20 34.56 -4.36
N LEU A 299 19.13 33.88 -4.78
CA LEU A 299 18.33 34.23 -5.96
C LEU A 299 17.68 35.62 -5.83
N ARG A 300 17.22 35.99 -4.64
CA ARG A 300 16.70 37.34 -4.36
C ARG A 300 17.78 38.40 -4.59
N GLN A 301 19.01 38.16 -4.13
CA GLN A 301 20.11 39.09 -4.35
C GLN A 301 20.50 39.21 -5.83
N ILE A 302 20.43 38.11 -6.59
CA ILE A 302 20.66 38.11 -8.04
C ILE A 302 19.60 38.98 -8.73
N GLN A 303 18.31 38.77 -8.40
CA GLN A 303 17.20 39.52 -8.95
C GLN A 303 17.27 41.02 -8.64
N ASN A 304 17.62 41.39 -7.39
CA ASN A 304 17.71 42.79 -6.98
C ASN A 304 18.73 43.59 -7.82
N VAL A 305 19.80 42.92 -8.28
CA VAL A 305 20.83 43.58 -9.11
C VAL A 305 20.50 43.48 -10.61
N ASN A 306 19.82 42.41 -11.04
CA ASN A 306 19.39 42.24 -12.43
C ASN A 306 17.93 41.77 -12.51
N PRO A 307 16.95 42.70 -12.53
CA PRO A 307 15.52 42.34 -12.61
C PRO A 307 15.15 41.56 -13.88
N SER A 308 15.85 41.77 -15.00
CA SER A 308 15.56 41.09 -16.26
C SER A 308 15.77 39.57 -16.22
N ILE A 309 16.52 39.07 -15.22
CA ILE A 309 16.77 37.64 -15.05
C ILE A 309 15.51 36.84 -14.78
N GLU A 310 14.40 37.48 -14.39
CA GLU A 310 13.10 36.83 -14.24
C GLU A 310 12.56 36.25 -15.55
N SER A 311 13.05 36.70 -16.72
CA SER A 311 12.70 36.07 -18.01
C SER A 311 13.42 34.74 -18.24
N SER A 312 14.51 34.47 -17.50
CA SER A 312 15.34 33.27 -17.67
C SER A 312 14.66 32.01 -17.14
N ALA A 313 14.58 30.98 -17.99
CA ALA A 313 14.05 29.68 -17.64
C ALA A 313 14.80 29.04 -16.45
N GLY A 314 16.14 29.13 -16.44
CA GLY A 314 16.97 28.58 -15.36
C GLY A 314 16.74 29.27 -14.02
N PHE A 315 16.59 30.60 -14.02
CA PHE A 315 16.30 31.35 -12.80
C PHE A 315 14.94 30.95 -12.21
N ARG A 316 13.90 30.89 -13.06
CA ARG A 316 12.56 30.46 -12.63
C ARG A 316 12.53 29.04 -12.13
N LEU A 317 13.20 28.12 -12.81
CA LEU A 317 13.27 26.74 -12.36
C LEU A 317 13.94 26.62 -11.00
N LEU A 318 15.08 27.28 -10.78
CA LEU A 318 15.75 27.26 -9.47
C LEU A 318 14.86 27.87 -8.37
N ARG A 319 14.19 29.00 -8.64
CA ARG A 319 13.30 29.65 -7.66
C ARG A 319 12.07 28.80 -7.35
N GLY A 320 11.39 28.30 -8.38
CA GLY A 320 10.22 27.43 -8.25
C GLY A 320 10.56 26.09 -7.60
N GLY A 321 11.63 25.43 -8.04
CA GLY A 321 12.13 24.21 -7.42
C GLY A 321 12.52 24.43 -5.96
N SER A 322 13.18 25.54 -5.61
CA SER A 322 13.55 25.82 -4.22
C SER A 322 12.32 26.03 -3.33
N LYS A 323 11.28 26.70 -3.84
CA LYS A 323 9.99 26.82 -3.17
C LYS A 323 9.31 25.47 -2.97
N PHE A 324 9.39 24.58 -3.97
CA PHE A 324 8.91 23.20 -3.84
C PHE A 324 9.64 22.45 -2.72
N LEU A 325 10.97 22.52 -2.66
CA LEU A 325 11.78 21.81 -1.65
C LEU A 325 11.45 22.23 -0.21
N ILE A 326 10.92 23.43 -0.01
CA ILE A 326 10.49 23.95 1.30
C ILE A 326 8.96 23.87 1.52
N GLY A 327 8.24 23.11 0.69
CA GLY A 327 6.80 22.84 0.84
C GLY A 327 5.87 23.97 0.37
N ARG A 328 6.38 25.01 -0.29
CA ARG A 328 5.60 26.16 -0.77
C ARG A 328 5.08 25.92 -2.19
N TYR A 329 4.29 24.88 -2.36
CA TYR A 329 3.89 24.40 -3.69
C TYR A 329 3.08 25.41 -4.50
N GLU A 330 2.21 26.19 -3.84
CA GLU A 330 1.42 27.25 -4.51
C GLU A 330 2.29 28.40 -5.00
N GLU A 331 3.33 28.78 -4.24
CA GLU A 331 4.29 29.78 -4.68
C GLU A 331 5.22 29.25 -5.79
N ALA A 332 5.54 27.96 -5.75
CA ALA A 332 6.34 27.28 -6.77
C ALA A 332 5.60 27.24 -8.11
N ASP A 333 4.29 27.03 -8.08
CA ASP A 333 3.44 26.95 -9.27
C ASP A 333 3.54 28.19 -10.16
N LYS A 334 3.60 29.37 -9.54
CA LYS A 334 3.77 30.66 -10.25
C LYS A 334 5.07 30.76 -11.05
N ASP A 335 6.14 30.14 -10.56
CA ASP A 335 7.43 30.12 -11.25
C ASP A 335 7.49 28.99 -12.28
N LEU A 336 7.01 27.80 -11.90
CA LEU A 336 7.09 26.58 -12.71
C LEU A 336 6.08 26.58 -13.88
N GLY A 337 4.98 27.32 -13.77
CA GLY A 337 3.98 27.51 -14.83
C GLY A 337 4.36 28.56 -15.87
N HIS A 338 5.51 29.22 -15.74
CA HIS A 338 5.89 30.29 -16.67
C HIS A 338 6.20 29.77 -18.08
N PRO A 339 5.80 30.49 -19.16
CA PRO A 339 5.96 30.01 -20.55
C PRO A 339 7.39 29.66 -20.97
N SER A 340 8.41 30.28 -20.36
CA SER A 340 9.83 29.98 -20.65
C SER A 340 10.24 28.54 -20.32
N LEU A 341 9.43 27.80 -19.58
CA LEU A 341 9.67 26.40 -19.21
C LEU A 341 8.94 25.40 -20.14
N ASN A 342 8.03 25.87 -20.99
CA ASN A 342 7.10 25.01 -21.75
C ASN A 342 7.79 24.09 -22.75
N GLU A 343 8.90 24.52 -23.33
CA GLU A 343 9.60 23.73 -24.35
C GLU A 343 10.60 22.73 -23.77
N SER A 344 10.69 22.58 -22.44
CA SER A 344 11.67 21.69 -21.81
C SER A 344 10.98 20.56 -21.05
N ASP A 345 11.53 19.35 -21.18
CA ASP A 345 11.10 18.19 -20.40
C ASP A 345 11.31 18.43 -18.90
N GLU A 346 12.35 19.20 -18.55
CA GLU A 346 12.68 19.57 -17.17
C GLU A 346 11.64 20.51 -16.57
N GLY A 347 11.18 21.50 -17.33
CA GLY A 347 10.06 22.35 -16.95
C GLY A 347 8.75 21.57 -16.80
N GLN A 348 8.49 20.59 -17.69
CA GLN A 348 7.33 19.71 -17.56
C GLN A 348 7.42 18.80 -16.32
N PHE A 349 8.60 18.24 -16.05
CA PHE A 349 8.86 17.46 -14.85
C PHE A 349 8.58 18.26 -13.58
N TRP A 350 9.13 19.47 -13.45
CA TRP A 350 8.94 20.28 -12.25
C TRP A 350 7.50 20.72 -12.04
N ARG A 351 6.74 21.01 -13.10
CA ARG A 351 5.29 21.25 -12.99
C ARG A 351 4.55 20.00 -12.49
N ALA A 352 4.85 18.84 -13.06
CA ALA A 352 4.21 17.59 -12.67
C ALA A 352 4.55 17.20 -11.22
N ILE A 353 5.80 17.36 -10.79
CA ILE A 353 6.20 17.03 -9.43
C ILE A 353 5.62 18.02 -8.41
N ASN A 354 5.48 19.31 -8.77
CA ASN A 354 4.77 20.29 -7.95
C ASN A 354 3.28 19.93 -7.79
N GLN A 355 2.63 19.51 -8.88
CA GLN A 355 1.25 19.01 -8.84
C GLN A 355 1.12 17.77 -7.92
N ALA A 356 2.07 16.83 -8.01
CA ALA A 356 2.14 15.68 -7.10
C ALA A 356 2.30 16.11 -5.64
N GLY A 357 3.16 17.10 -5.36
CA GLY A 357 3.38 17.67 -4.02
C GLY A 357 2.13 18.32 -3.42
N ARG A 358 1.23 18.87 -4.26
CA ARG A 358 -0.09 19.39 -3.86
C ARG A 358 -1.14 18.30 -3.60
N GLY A 359 -0.75 17.02 -3.67
CA GLY A 359 -1.63 15.87 -3.45
C GLY A 359 -2.27 15.28 -4.70
N ALA A 360 -2.09 15.89 -5.88
CA ALA A 360 -2.65 15.42 -7.15
C ALA A 360 -1.76 14.34 -7.82
N LEU A 361 -1.42 13.31 -7.04
CA LEU A 361 -0.49 12.23 -7.41
C LEU A 361 -0.91 11.48 -8.69
N VAL A 362 -2.18 11.10 -8.79
CA VAL A 362 -2.70 10.34 -9.94
C VAL A 362 -2.65 11.19 -11.22
N ALA A 363 -3.05 12.46 -11.14
CA ALA A 363 -3.04 13.38 -12.28
C ALA A 363 -1.62 13.65 -12.80
N ALA A 364 -0.63 13.72 -11.90
CA ALA A 364 0.76 13.93 -12.26
C ALA A 364 1.47 12.69 -12.84
N SER A 365 0.96 11.48 -12.58
CA SER A 365 1.65 10.21 -12.86
C SER A 365 2.10 10.04 -14.31
N GLY A 366 1.25 10.38 -15.30
CA GLY A 366 1.58 10.25 -16.71
C GLY A 366 2.75 11.14 -17.14
N ALA A 367 2.74 12.41 -16.70
CA ALA A 367 3.82 13.35 -16.98
C ALA A 367 5.12 12.92 -16.26
N LEU A 368 5.03 12.49 -15.00
CA LEU A 368 6.18 11.98 -14.24
C LEU A 368 6.78 10.70 -14.84
N LYS A 369 5.97 9.82 -15.43
CA LYS A 369 6.46 8.65 -16.17
C LYS A 369 7.27 9.05 -17.40
N ALA A 370 6.82 10.07 -18.13
CA ALA A 370 7.49 10.56 -19.33
C ALA A 370 8.82 11.27 -19.01
N THR A 371 8.83 12.13 -18.00
CA THR A 371 9.94 13.07 -17.74
C THR A 371 10.77 12.74 -16.49
N GLY A 372 10.33 11.80 -15.65
CA GLY A 372 10.93 11.52 -14.34
C GLY A 372 12.41 11.16 -14.38
N LYS A 373 12.90 10.54 -15.47
CA LYS A 373 14.32 10.17 -15.61
C LYS A 373 15.28 11.37 -15.59
N ILE A 374 14.78 12.60 -15.67
CA ILE A 374 15.57 13.83 -15.49
C ILE A 374 16.32 13.84 -14.15
N ILE A 375 15.74 13.27 -13.10
CA ILE A 375 16.38 13.21 -11.78
C ILE A 375 17.69 12.41 -11.78
N LEU A 376 17.94 11.56 -12.80
CA LEU A 376 19.21 10.85 -12.96
C LEU A 376 20.42 11.78 -13.03
N SER A 377 20.21 13.03 -13.45
CA SER A 377 21.25 14.05 -13.52
C SER A 377 21.47 14.80 -12.21
N TYR A 378 20.52 14.72 -11.27
CA TYR A 378 20.54 15.49 -10.02
C TYR A 378 21.38 14.83 -8.93
N PRO A 379 21.88 15.61 -7.96
CA PRO A 379 22.53 15.05 -6.77
C PRO A 379 21.57 14.21 -5.92
N LYS A 380 22.11 13.22 -5.20
CA LYS A 380 21.34 12.26 -4.38
C LYS A 380 20.33 12.95 -3.45
N ARG A 381 20.73 14.05 -2.80
CA ARG A 381 19.92 14.81 -1.83
C ARG A 381 18.61 15.37 -2.37
N ILE A 382 18.52 15.65 -3.67
CA ILE A 382 17.27 16.04 -4.32
C ILE A 382 16.66 14.84 -5.03
N LYS A 383 17.50 14.02 -5.66
CA LYS A 383 17.08 12.88 -6.46
C LYS A 383 16.22 11.90 -5.65
N ILE A 384 16.62 11.56 -4.42
CA ILE A 384 15.90 10.58 -3.59
C ILE A 384 14.51 11.10 -3.17
N PRO A 385 14.36 12.31 -2.57
CA PRO A 385 13.03 12.85 -2.24
C PRO A 385 12.09 12.99 -3.45
N LEU A 386 12.59 13.52 -4.57
CA LEU A 386 11.79 13.59 -5.81
C LEU A 386 11.43 12.18 -6.30
N GLY A 387 12.38 11.26 -6.21
CA GLY A 387 12.20 9.88 -6.62
C GLY A 387 11.11 9.15 -5.84
N LEU A 388 11.09 9.33 -4.51
CA LEU A 388 10.06 8.79 -3.62
C LEU A 388 8.66 9.27 -4.01
N LEU A 389 8.53 10.56 -4.33
CA LEU A 389 7.25 11.15 -4.75
C LEU A 389 6.80 10.63 -6.12
N ILE A 390 7.73 10.40 -7.06
CA ILE A 390 7.44 9.77 -8.36
C ILE A 390 6.97 8.33 -8.17
N ALA A 391 7.66 7.57 -7.32
CA ALA A 391 7.27 6.20 -6.99
C ALA A 391 5.89 6.15 -6.32
N GLU A 392 5.61 7.05 -5.37
CA GLU A 392 4.29 7.13 -4.75
C GLU A 392 3.19 7.50 -5.77
N ALA A 393 3.47 8.42 -6.70
CA ALA A 393 2.53 8.77 -7.77
C ALA A 393 2.23 7.56 -8.68
N ALA A 394 3.26 6.78 -9.03
CA ALA A 394 3.12 5.56 -9.83
C ALA A 394 2.28 4.49 -9.10
N VAL A 395 2.54 4.27 -7.81
CA VAL A 395 1.76 3.34 -6.98
C VAL A 395 0.30 3.78 -6.90
N ARG A 396 0.02 5.06 -6.66
CA ARG A 396 -1.35 5.59 -6.62
C ARG A 396 -2.08 5.46 -7.94
N ALA A 397 -1.37 5.56 -9.07
CA ALA A 397 -1.93 5.43 -10.40
C ALA A 397 -2.10 3.97 -10.86
N GLY A 398 -1.65 2.99 -10.08
CA GLY A 398 -1.72 1.58 -10.46
C GLY A 398 -0.60 1.12 -11.41
N ASP A 399 0.40 1.97 -11.70
CA ASP A 399 1.49 1.64 -12.62
C ASP A 399 2.60 0.87 -11.90
N VAL A 400 2.32 -0.41 -11.69
CA VAL A 400 3.15 -1.34 -10.93
C VAL A 400 4.53 -1.53 -11.55
N GLU A 401 4.62 -1.65 -12.87
CA GLU A 401 5.88 -1.86 -13.57
C GLU A 401 6.79 -0.64 -13.41
N PHE A 402 6.25 0.56 -13.65
CA PHE A 402 7.00 1.78 -13.50
C PHE A 402 7.44 1.97 -12.04
N ALA A 403 6.53 1.81 -11.06
CA ALA A 403 6.87 1.92 -9.64
C ALA A 403 7.98 0.96 -9.22
N THR A 404 7.91 -0.32 -9.64
CA THR A 404 8.90 -1.34 -9.31
C THR A 404 10.28 -0.98 -9.85
N ASN A 405 10.36 -0.68 -11.15
CA ASN A 405 11.63 -0.33 -11.80
C ASN A 405 12.23 0.97 -11.21
N TYR A 406 11.36 1.93 -10.84
CA TYR A 406 11.79 3.22 -10.33
C TYR A 406 12.28 3.16 -8.89
N LEU A 407 11.60 2.42 -8.01
CA LEU A 407 12.07 2.15 -6.64
C LEU A 407 13.43 1.46 -6.66
N GLN A 408 13.59 0.45 -7.53
CA GLN A 408 14.88 -0.22 -7.70
C GLN A 408 15.98 0.78 -8.10
N MET A 409 15.74 1.61 -9.11
CA MET A 409 16.69 2.61 -9.58
C MET A 409 17.12 3.60 -8.49
N ILE A 410 16.20 4.10 -7.66
CA ILE A 410 16.53 5.05 -6.58
C ILE A 410 17.32 4.35 -5.48
N SER A 411 16.94 3.11 -5.18
CA SER A 411 17.56 2.36 -4.10
C SER A 411 19.05 2.02 -4.37
N GLU A 412 19.46 1.96 -5.64
CA GLU A 412 20.86 1.77 -6.05
C GLU A 412 21.75 2.99 -5.78
N ASP A 413 21.20 4.16 -5.46
CA ASP A 413 21.96 5.37 -5.14
C ASP A 413 22.41 5.44 -3.66
N GLU A 414 22.50 4.31 -2.95
CA GLU A 414 22.96 4.23 -1.54
C GLU A 414 22.20 5.21 -0.62
N PRO A 415 20.89 5.00 -0.42
CA PRO A 415 20.09 5.83 0.47
C PRO A 415 20.61 5.79 1.91
N THR A 416 20.44 6.90 2.63
CA THR A 416 20.62 6.94 4.09
C THR A 416 19.57 6.09 4.80
N ASP A 417 19.80 5.70 6.05
CA ASP A 417 18.85 4.87 6.82
C ASP A 417 17.43 5.47 6.84
N LYS A 418 17.31 6.78 7.00
CA LYS A 418 16.01 7.49 6.94
C LYS A 418 15.35 7.47 5.56
N GLU A 419 16.14 7.40 4.49
CA GLU A 419 15.62 7.27 3.13
C GLU A 419 15.22 5.81 2.82
N VAL A 420 15.91 4.83 3.43
CA VAL A 420 15.51 3.42 3.40
C VAL A 420 14.12 3.25 4.02
N ASP A 421 13.86 3.84 5.18
CA ASP A 421 12.52 3.81 5.83
C ASP A 421 11.41 4.36 4.92
N GLN A 422 11.71 5.44 4.19
CA GLN A 422 10.78 6.04 3.23
C GLN A 422 10.55 5.15 2.01
N LEU A 423 11.61 4.52 1.49
CA LEU A 423 11.50 3.56 0.40
C LEU A 423 10.66 2.35 0.83
N ALA A 424 10.88 1.82 2.03
CA ALA A 424 10.14 0.69 2.59
C ALA A 424 8.64 0.97 2.70
N LEU A 425 8.28 2.19 3.14
CA LEU A 425 6.89 2.63 3.16
C LEU A 425 6.24 2.56 1.77
N VAL A 426 6.92 3.09 0.74
CA VAL A 426 6.40 3.09 -0.65
C VAL A 426 6.40 1.69 -1.24
N GLU A 427 7.41 0.87 -0.93
CA GLU A 427 7.49 -0.54 -1.33
C GLU A 427 6.30 -1.32 -0.75
N GLY A 428 5.99 -1.19 0.54
CA GLY A 428 4.83 -1.87 1.12
C GLY A 428 3.50 -1.41 0.49
N LYS A 429 3.36 -0.11 0.15
CA LYS A 429 2.20 0.38 -0.62
C LYS A 429 2.10 -0.30 -2.00
N LEU A 430 3.25 -0.49 -2.68
CA LEU A 430 3.32 -1.19 -3.95
C LEU A 430 2.96 -2.67 -3.81
N GLN A 431 3.48 -3.37 -2.80
CA GLN A 431 3.17 -4.79 -2.56
C GLN A 431 1.70 -5.01 -2.21
N GLN A 432 1.12 -4.12 -1.39
CA GLN A 432 -0.31 -4.14 -1.07
C GLN A 432 -1.17 -4.01 -2.34
N LEU A 433 -0.81 -3.07 -3.23
CA LEU A 433 -1.53 -2.83 -4.50
C LEU A 433 -1.56 -4.08 -5.38
N VAL A 434 -0.52 -4.92 -5.33
CA VAL A 434 -0.40 -6.09 -6.21
C VAL A 434 -0.86 -7.39 -5.54
N GLY A 435 -1.42 -7.30 -4.33
CA GLY A 435 -1.96 -8.44 -3.58
C GLY A 435 -0.93 -9.27 -2.82
N GLU A 436 0.34 -8.85 -2.79
CA GLU A 436 1.41 -9.53 -2.06
C GLU A 436 1.44 -9.02 -0.61
N PHE A 437 0.39 -9.34 0.15
CA PHE A 437 0.15 -8.75 1.47
C PHE A 437 1.23 -9.07 2.50
N ASP A 438 1.82 -10.26 2.46
CA ASP A 438 2.88 -10.63 3.40
C ASP A 438 4.16 -9.82 3.12
N ALA A 439 4.51 -9.62 1.85
CA ALA A 439 5.61 -8.75 1.45
C ALA A 439 5.33 -7.27 1.78
N ALA A 440 4.06 -6.84 1.75
CA ALA A 440 3.66 -5.50 2.17
C ALA A 440 3.88 -5.30 3.67
N VAL A 441 3.48 -6.27 4.50
CA VAL A 441 3.71 -6.24 5.95
C VAL A 441 5.20 -6.23 6.24
N GLU A 442 5.99 -7.10 5.61
CA GLU A 442 7.44 -7.18 5.79
C GLU A 442 8.15 -5.84 5.48
N ALA A 443 7.78 -5.21 4.35
CA ALA A 443 8.32 -3.89 3.99
C ALA A 443 7.93 -2.79 5.00
N TRP A 444 6.70 -2.82 5.52
CA TRP A 444 6.29 -1.86 6.54
C TRP A 444 6.91 -2.14 7.90
N GLU A 445 7.11 -3.40 8.29
CA GLU A 445 7.82 -3.80 9.51
C GLU A 445 9.23 -3.23 9.51
N SER A 446 9.96 -3.38 8.40
CA SER A 446 11.27 -2.74 8.22
C SER A 446 11.20 -1.22 8.44
N ALA A 447 10.20 -0.52 7.88
CA ALA A 447 10.00 0.90 8.16
C ALA A 447 9.65 1.21 9.62
N THR A 448 9.00 0.30 10.35
CA THR A 448 8.63 0.53 11.76
C THR A 448 9.81 0.49 12.72
N GLU A 449 10.86 -0.25 12.35
CA GLU A 449 12.11 -0.38 13.11
C GLU A 449 13.07 0.79 12.84
N GLY A 450 12.76 1.62 11.85
CA GLY A 450 13.56 2.75 11.40
C GLY A 450 13.50 4.01 12.29
N GLU A 451 14.21 5.04 11.84
CA GLU A 451 14.36 6.33 12.55
C GLU A 451 13.49 7.45 11.95
N HIS A 452 13.06 7.32 10.69
CA HIS A 452 12.26 8.33 10.03
C HIS A 452 10.81 8.29 10.53
N ARG A 453 10.53 9.06 11.61
CA ARG A 453 9.23 9.10 12.29
C ARG A 453 7.99 9.22 11.38
N PRO A 454 7.96 10.06 10.34
CA PRO A 454 6.82 10.11 9.43
C PRO A 454 6.57 8.77 8.70
N SER A 455 7.65 8.07 8.31
CA SER A 455 7.54 6.75 7.68
C SER A 455 7.07 5.69 8.67
N VAL A 456 7.66 5.67 9.86
CA VAL A 456 7.32 4.74 10.95
C VAL A 456 5.82 4.81 11.24
N VAL A 457 5.27 6.00 11.47
CA VAL A 457 3.86 6.19 11.83
C VAL A 457 2.92 5.76 10.70
N GLN A 458 3.25 6.12 9.45
CA GLN A 458 2.47 5.70 8.29
C GLN A 458 2.54 4.18 8.06
N ALA A 459 3.70 3.57 8.29
CA ALA A 459 3.89 2.12 8.16
C ALA A 459 3.08 1.37 9.21
N ILE A 460 3.10 1.80 10.47
CA ILE A 460 2.29 1.20 11.56
C ILE A 460 0.80 1.30 11.23
N LEU A 461 0.31 2.49 10.85
CA LEU A 461 -1.10 2.67 10.48
C LEU A 461 -1.51 1.70 9.35
N ARG A 462 -0.70 1.62 8.29
CA ARG A 462 -0.97 0.75 7.13
C ARG A 462 -0.92 -0.73 7.47
N LYS A 463 0.06 -1.15 8.28
CA LYS A 463 0.17 -2.52 8.77
C LYS A 463 -1.07 -2.91 9.59
N VAL A 464 -1.44 -2.09 10.58
CA VAL A 464 -2.62 -2.32 11.41
C VAL A 464 -3.89 -2.39 10.55
N ASP A 465 -4.05 -1.47 9.60
CA ASP A 465 -5.18 -1.49 8.67
C ASP A 465 -5.27 -2.79 7.87
N LEU A 466 -4.14 -3.25 7.32
CA LEU A 466 -4.06 -4.48 6.55
C LEU A 466 -4.32 -5.72 7.42
N ASP A 467 -3.70 -5.80 8.59
CA ASP A 467 -3.84 -6.93 9.52
C ASP A 467 -5.27 -7.06 10.06
N LEU A 468 -5.94 -5.94 10.35
CA LEU A 468 -7.36 -5.93 10.72
C LEU A 468 -8.24 -6.41 9.57
N SER A 469 -8.00 -5.92 8.34
CA SER A 469 -8.78 -6.32 7.16
C SER A 469 -8.66 -7.81 6.83
N ARG A 470 -7.48 -8.39 7.07
CA ARG A 470 -7.18 -9.81 6.91
C ARG A 470 -7.57 -10.66 8.13
N LYS A 471 -8.09 -10.05 9.20
CA LYS A 471 -8.41 -10.68 10.49
C LYS A 471 -7.20 -11.39 11.14
N VAL A 472 -5.99 -10.93 10.85
CA VAL A 472 -4.75 -11.39 11.49
C VAL A 472 -4.69 -10.89 12.94
N ILE A 473 -5.15 -9.66 13.17
CA ILE A 473 -5.32 -9.08 14.50
C ILE A 473 -6.79 -8.72 14.76
N LYS A 474 -7.18 -8.72 16.04
CA LYS A 474 -8.51 -8.26 16.49
C LYS A 474 -8.48 -6.76 16.80
N ALA A 475 -9.66 -6.12 16.83
CA ALA A 475 -9.83 -4.70 17.09
C ALA A 475 -9.05 -4.20 18.34
N LYS A 476 -9.10 -4.95 19.44
CA LYS A 476 -8.36 -4.62 20.68
C LYS A 476 -6.85 -4.44 20.45
N LYS A 477 -6.21 -5.35 19.71
CA LYS A 477 -4.77 -5.24 19.39
C LYS A 477 -4.50 -4.08 18.44
N GLY A 478 -5.42 -3.80 17.51
CA GLY A 478 -5.35 -2.61 16.65
C GLY A 478 -5.39 -1.31 17.44
N ILE A 479 -6.25 -1.22 18.47
CA ILE A 479 -6.33 -0.07 19.39
C ILE A 479 -5.00 0.11 20.13
N GLU A 480 -4.45 -0.96 20.71
CA GLU A 480 -3.18 -0.93 21.45
C GLU A 480 -2.03 -0.38 20.60
N GLU A 481 -1.89 -0.83 19.35
CA GLU A 481 -0.85 -0.36 18.43
C GLU A 481 -1.07 1.11 18.00
N LEU A 482 -2.31 1.50 17.70
CA LEU A 482 -2.62 2.87 17.27
C LEU A 482 -2.53 3.90 18.42
N GLU A 483 -2.90 3.54 19.65
CA GLU A 483 -2.71 4.41 20.82
C GLU A 483 -1.22 4.65 21.12
N ARG A 484 -0.37 3.64 20.93
CA ARG A 484 1.09 3.78 21.13
C ARG A 484 1.68 4.88 20.24
N ILE A 485 1.24 4.96 18.99
CA ILE A 485 1.74 5.98 18.04
C ILE A 485 1.00 7.30 18.13
N ARG A 486 -0.18 7.33 18.76
CA ARG A 486 -1.02 8.53 18.84
C ARG A 486 -0.24 9.72 19.41
N PHE A 487 0.58 9.52 20.44
CA PHE A 487 1.38 10.59 21.06
C PHE A 487 2.65 10.96 20.32
N SER A 488 3.09 10.13 19.36
CA SER A 488 4.33 10.33 18.61
C SER A 488 4.20 11.29 17.42
N TRP A 489 2.96 11.57 16.98
CA TRP A 489 2.68 12.34 15.76
C TRP A 489 1.40 13.16 15.90
N ARG A 490 1.45 14.44 15.50
CA ARG A 490 0.37 15.41 15.71
C ARG A 490 0.29 16.43 14.56
N GLY A 491 -0.91 16.93 14.30
CA GLY A 491 -1.17 18.17 13.57
C GLY A 491 -1.47 18.04 12.08
N ASP A 492 -1.58 16.83 11.52
CA ASP A 492 -1.76 16.62 10.09
C ASP A 492 -2.82 15.55 9.74
N ASP A 493 -2.99 15.29 8.45
CA ASP A 493 -3.93 14.31 7.91
C ASP A 493 -3.68 12.87 8.44
N ILE A 494 -2.46 12.55 8.87
CA ILE A 494 -2.13 11.24 9.42
C ILE A 494 -2.73 11.11 10.81
N GLU A 495 -2.58 12.13 11.66
CA GLU A 495 -3.24 12.14 12.98
C GLU A 495 -4.76 11.99 12.83
N LEU A 496 -5.39 12.74 11.90
CA LEU A 496 -6.82 12.64 11.67
C LEU A 496 -7.27 11.22 11.30
N LYS A 497 -6.51 10.55 10.42
CA LYS A 497 -6.76 9.15 10.03
C LYS A 497 -6.63 8.21 11.22
N ILE A 498 -5.61 8.37 12.05
CA ILE A 498 -5.41 7.58 13.26
C ILE A 498 -6.58 7.77 14.23
N LEU A 499 -6.96 9.03 14.53
CA LEU A 499 -8.07 9.31 15.45
C LEU A 499 -9.40 8.77 14.94
N ARG A 500 -9.72 8.96 13.65
CA ARG A 500 -10.95 8.42 13.06
C ARG A 500 -10.96 6.90 13.09
N LYS A 501 -9.83 6.25 12.81
CA LYS A 501 -9.70 4.78 12.89
C LYS A 501 -9.85 4.27 14.33
N LEU A 502 -9.17 4.89 15.29
CA LEU A 502 -9.31 4.58 16.72
C LEU A 502 -10.76 4.71 17.18
N GLY A 503 -11.44 5.79 16.81
CA GLY A 503 -12.85 6.00 17.15
C GLY A 503 -13.75 4.84 16.69
N ARG A 504 -13.56 4.37 15.45
CA ARG A 504 -14.30 3.22 14.90
C ARG A 504 -13.95 1.90 15.60
N LEU A 505 -12.66 1.66 15.87
CA LEU A 505 -12.23 0.45 16.59
C LEU A 505 -12.77 0.42 18.01
N TYR A 506 -12.85 1.56 18.70
CA TYR A 506 -13.47 1.67 20.01
C TYR A 506 -14.95 1.28 19.97
N PHE A 507 -15.70 1.68 18.93
CA PHE A 507 -17.08 1.23 18.76
C PHE A 507 -17.18 -0.28 18.50
N GLU A 508 -16.26 -0.87 17.74
CA GLU A 508 -16.23 -2.33 17.50
C GLU A 508 -16.00 -3.15 18.76
N VAL A 509 -15.32 -2.59 19.78
CA VAL A 509 -15.11 -3.24 21.08
C VAL A 509 -16.07 -2.73 22.16
N GLU A 510 -17.15 -2.06 21.76
CA GLU A 510 -18.21 -1.51 22.63
C GLU A 510 -17.72 -0.46 23.65
N ASP A 511 -16.55 0.14 23.42
CA ASP A 511 -16.02 1.26 24.21
C ASP A 511 -16.50 2.60 23.64
N TYR A 512 -17.81 2.82 23.75
CA TYR A 512 -18.47 4.01 23.19
C TYR A 512 -17.91 5.32 23.76
N ARG A 513 -17.53 5.35 25.04
CA ARG A 513 -16.98 6.53 25.69
C ARG A 513 -15.68 6.96 25.02
N ASN A 514 -14.71 6.05 24.86
CA ASN A 514 -13.45 6.40 24.21
C ASN A 514 -13.62 6.66 22.71
N GLY A 515 -14.52 5.93 22.04
CA GLY A 515 -14.86 6.17 20.64
C GLY A 515 -15.35 7.59 20.40
N LEU A 516 -16.38 8.01 21.14
CA LEU A 516 -16.95 9.37 21.05
C LEU A 516 -15.94 10.45 21.48
N ARG A 517 -15.16 10.25 22.56
CA ARG A 517 -14.11 11.22 22.96
C ARG A 517 -13.07 11.41 21.85
N THR A 518 -12.64 10.32 21.22
CA THR A 518 -11.62 10.34 20.16
C THR A 518 -12.14 11.05 18.92
N LEU A 519 -13.36 10.75 18.47
CA LEU A 519 -13.98 11.44 17.33
C LEU A 519 -14.27 12.91 17.63
N ARG A 520 -14.69 13.25 18.86
CA ARG A 520 -14.86 14.65 19.29
C ARG A 520 -13.54 15.41 19.20
N SER A 521 -12.44 14.85 19.71
CA SER A 521 -11.11 15.46 19.56
C SER A 521 -10.71 15.61 18.09
N ALA A 522 -11.00 14.64 17.24
CA ALA A 522 -10.74 14.74 15.80
C ALA A 522 -11.54 15.87 15.15
N ALA A 523 -12.84 15.95 15.41
CA ALA A 523 -13.71 16.99 14.86
C ALA A 523 -13.33 18.40 15.36
N SER A 524 -12.95 18.54 16.63
CA SER A 524 -12.55 19.82 17.20
C SER A 524 -11.20 20.31 16.70
N HIS A 525 -10.18 19.45 16.68
CA HIS A 525 -8.83 19.86 16.25
C HIS A 525 -8.71 20.07 14.74
N PHE A 526 -9.52 19.37 13.94
CA PHE A 526 -9.47 19.41 12.49
C PHE A 526 -10.69 20.05 11.86
N GLY A 527 -11.37 20.99 12.54
CA GLY A 527 -12.63 21.59 12.07
C GLY A 527 -12.58 22.24 10.68
N ALA A 528 -11.39 22.68 10.22
CA ALA A 528 -11.17 23.22 8.87
C ALA A 528 -10.89 22.15 7.80
N HIS A 529 -10.67 20.90 8.20
CA HIS A 529 -10.36 19.81 7.27
C HIS A 529 -11.62 19.35 6.51
N PRO A 530 -11.54 19.02 5.20
CA PRO A 530 -12.70 18.62 4.40
C PRO A 530 -13.51 17.42 4.92
N ASP A 531 -12.87 16.52 5.66
CA ASP A 531 -13.53 15.35 6.27
C ASP A 531 -14.15 15.61 7.65
N ALA A 532 -13.96 16.80 8.26
CA ALA A 532 -14.49 17.09 9.58
C ALA A 532 -16.02 16.94 9.68
N PRO A 533 -16.84 17.38 8.69
CA PRO A 533 -18.27 17.15 8.72
C PRO A 533 -18.66 15.66 8.77
N LYS A 534 -17.94 14.82 8.01
CA LYS A 534 -18.19 13.36 8.00
C LYS A 534 -17.86 12.73 9.35
N ILE A 535 -16.82 13.21 10.02
CA ILE A 535 -16.44 12.73 11.36
C ILE A 535 -17.49 13.13 12.40
N ALA A 536 -18.02 14.35 12.31
CA ALA A 536 -19.12 14.80 13.17
C ALA A 536 -20.40 14.00 12.93
N GLU A 537 -20.72 13.67 11.68
CA GLU A 537 -21.84 12.80 11.30
C GLU A 537 -21.66 11.37 11.84
N GLU A 538 -20.46 10.78 11.70
CA GLU A 538 -20.14 9.47 12.28
C GLU A 538 -20.30 9.45 13.80
N MET A 539 -19.85 10.51 14.47
CA MET A 539 -19.98 10.67 15.91
C MET A 539 -21.45 10.79 16.35
N SER A 540 -22.24 11.61 15.64
CA SER A 540 -23.67 11.78 15.91
C SER A 540 -24.46 10.49 15.63
N GLY A 541 -24.20 9.82 14.49
CA GLY A 541 -24.83 8.57 14.13
C GLY A 541 -24.55 7.46 15.15
N ALA A 542 -23.30 7.33 15.62
CA ALA A 542 -22.95 6.36 16.66
C ALA A 542 -23.67 6.64 17.99
N PHE A 543 -23.82 7.91 18.37
CA PHE A 543 -24.56 8.31 19.57
C PHE A 543 -26.06 8.02 19.44
N VAL A 544 -26.67 8.35 18.30
CA VAL A 544 -28.08 8.06 18.02
C VAL A 544 -28.35 6.55 18.05
N ASP A 545 -27.52 5.77 17.36
CA ASP A 545 -27.63 4.31 17.35
C ASP A 545 -27.53 3.71 18.74
N LEU A 546 -26.63 4.24 19.57
CA LEU A 546 -26.43 3.78 20.94
C LEU A 546 -27.70 3.88 21.80
N TYR A 547 -28.42 5.00 21.72
CA TYR A 547 -29.60 5.23 22.57
C TYR A 547 -30.93 4.83 21.92
N LEU A 548 -31.03 4.83 20.58
CA LEU A 548 -32.27 4.49 19.90
C LEU A 548 -32.39 2.99 19.58
N LYS A 549 -31.28 2.30 19.27
CA LYS A 549 -31.28 0.85 18.96
C LYS A 549 -31.01 -0.04 20.18
N ASP A 550 -31.29 0.46 21.38
CA ASP A 550 -31.23 -0.27 22.65
C ASP A 550 -29.85 -0.87 22.99
N VAL A 551 -28.78 -0.43 22.31
CA VAL A 551 -27.41 -0.84 22.64
C VAL A 551 -27.01 -0.30 24.02
N ALA A 552 -27.53 0.85 24.41
CA ALA A 552 -27.39 1.39 25.77
C ALA A 552 -28.08 0.54 26.85
N ASP A 553 -28.91 -0.46 26.51
CA ASP A 553 -29.54 -1.35 27.50
C ASP A 553 -28.61 -2.48 27.95
N SER A 554 -27.54 -2.77 27.19
CA SER A 554 -26.53 -3.74 27.62
C SER A 554 -25.57 -3.19 28.67
N MET A 555 -25.54 -1.87 28.87
CA MET A 555 -24.72 -1.21 29.89
C MET A 555 -25.52 -0.84 31.13
N SER A 556 -24.83 -0.67 32.27
CA SER A 556 -25.50 -0.19 33.47
C SER A 556 -26.11 1.20 33.26
N ALA A 557 -27.30 1.43 33.82
CA ALA A 557 -28.00 2.71 33.70
C ALA A 557 -27.12 3.91 34.09
N VAL A 558 -26.28 3.78 35.13
CA VAL A 558 -25.31 4.83 35.53
C VAL A 558 -24.31 5.14 34.41
N LYS A 559 -23.77 4.14 33.72
CA LYS A 559 -22.84 4.35 32.59
C LYS A 559 -23.55 5.01 31.42
N ALA A 560 -24.76 4.57 31.09
CA ALA A 560 -25.57 5.17 30.02
C ALA A 560 -25.89 6.64 30.30
N ILE A 561 -26.25 6.99 31.54
CA ILE A 561 -26.52 8.39 31.93
C ILE A 561 -25.26 9.23 31.84
N ALA A 562 -24.14 8.75 32.40
CA ALA A 562 -22.87 9.48 32.39
C ALA A 562 -22.35 9.74 30.97
N LEU A 563 -22.57 8.78 30.06
CA LEU A 563 -22.21 8.94 28.65
C LEU A 563 -23.13 9.95 27.94
N PHE A 564 -24.44 9.91 28.22
CA PHE A 564 -25.38 10.85 27.63
C PHE A 564 -25.02 12.28 28.03
N GLU A 565 -24.79 12.52 29.32
CA GLU A 565 -24.46 13.84 29.83
C GLU A 565 -23.16 14.40 29.24
N GLU A 566 -22.17 13.54 28.99
CA GLU A 566 -20.89 13.94 28.38
C GLU A 566 -21.03 14.36 26.90
N PHE A 567 -22.04 13.83 26.20
CA PHE A 567 -22.22 13.99 24.76
C PHE A 567 -23.61 14.53 24.37
N LYS A 568 -24.32 15.17 25.29
CA LYS A 568 -25.69 15.66 25.07
C LYS A 568 -25.82 16.64 23.91
N GLU A 569 -24.72 17.31 23.54
CA GLU A 569 -24.59 18.15 22.37
C GLU A 569 -24.88 17.41 21.04
N LEU A 570 -24.77 16.08 21.03
CA LEU A 570 -25.06 15.22 19.87
C LEU A 570 -26.53 14.86 19.74
N THR A 571 -27.39 15.30 20.66
CA THR A 571 -28.82 14.98 20.61
C THR A 571 -29.47 15.64 19.40
N PRO A 572 -30.05 14.86 18.46
CA PRO A 572 -30.66 15.43 17.26
C PRO A 572 -31.89 16.28 17.60
N ALA A 573 -32.21 17.23 16.73
CA ALA A 573 -33.47 17.96 16.81
C ALA A 573 -34.65 17.07 16.37
N GLY A 574 -35.87 17.43 16.80
CA GLY A 574 -37.10 16.73 16.39
C GLY A 574 -37.38 15.43 17.15
N GLU A 575 -38.11 14.53 16.49
CA GLU A 575 -38.70 13.32 17.09
C GLU A 575 -37.65 12.34 17.64
N GLN A 576 -36.56 12.11 16.91
CA GLN A 576 -35.49 11.20 17.36
C GLN A 576 -34.87 11.67 18.68
N GLY A 577 -34.57 12.96 18.81
CA GLY A 577 -34.03 13.51 20.04
C GLY A 577 -35.04 13.47 21.18
N ASN A 578 -36.33 13.66 20.86
CA ASN A 578 -37.42 13.53 21.83
C ASN A 578 -37.49 12.11 22.41
N VAL A 579 -37.46 11.08 21.57
CA VAL A 579 -37.44 9.67 22.02
C VAL A 579 -36.20 9.38 22.86
N MET A 580 -35.04 9.94 22.47
CA MET A 580 -33.79 9.73 23.21
C MET A 580 -33.82 10.31 24.63
N ILE A 581 -34.40 11.51 24.79
CA ILE A 581 -34.60 12.15 26.10
C ILE A 581 -35.56 11.32 26.96
N GLN A 582 -36.64 10.77 26.38
CA GLN A 582 -37.56 9.89 27.10
C GLN A 582 -36.84 8.63 27.60
N LYS A 583 -36.09 7.96 26.73
CA LYS A 583 -35.28 6.79 27.10
C LYS A 583 -34.22 7.11 28.17
N LEU A 584 -33.69 8.34 28.21
CA LEU A 584 -32.80 8.77 29.30
C LEU A 584 -33.56 8.97 30.61
N ALA A 585 -34.73 9.61 30.57
CA ALA A 585 -35.57 9.80 31.74
C ALA A 585 -35.98 8.46 32.37
N ASP A 586 -36.31 7.46 31.55
CA ASP A 586 -36.59 6.10 32.02
C ASP A 586 -35.40 5.48 32.76
N ARG A 587 -34.20 5.62 32.22
CA ARG A 587 -32.97 5.09 32.85
C ARG A 587 -32.64 5.82 34.15
N LEU A 588 -32.86 7.14 34.22
CA LEU A 588 -32.73 7.91 35.45
C LEU A 588 -33.71 7.39 36.52
N ALA A 589 -34.95 7.11 36.15
CA ALA A 589 -35.94 6.56 37.07
C ALA A 589 -35.56 5.16 37.57
N GLN A 590 -34.98 4.30 36.72
CA GLN A 590 -34.51 2.96 37.11
C GLN A 590 -33.41 2.97 38.18
N VAL A 591 -32.61 4.03 38.27
CA VAL A 591 -31.57 4.20 39.31
C VAL A 591 -31.99 5.15 40.43
N ASP A 592 -33.30 5.33 40.61
CA ASP A 592 -33.91 6.16 41.65
C ASP A 592 -33.56 7.67 41.58
N LEU A 593 -33.14 8.13 40.39
CA LEU A 593 -32.94 9.57 40.10
C LEU A 593 -34.23 10.20 39.56
N LEU A 594 -35.35 9.96 40.27
CA LEU A 594 -36.71 10.34 39.85
C LEU A 594 -36.88 11.84 39.61
N GLU A 595 -36.25 12.69 40.44
CA GLU A 595 -36.34 14.14 40.28
C GLU A 595 -35.68 14.63 38.98
N LYS A 596 -34.54 14.04 38.60
CA LYS A 596 -33.86 14.38 37.34
C LYS A 596 -34.65 13.90 36.13
N ALA A 597 -35.21 12.68 36.21
CA ALA A 597 -36.09 12.15 35.18
C ALA A 597 -37.32 13.05 34.96
N ALA A 598 -37.96 13.48 36.05
CA ALA A 598 -39.11 14.37 36.01
C ALA A 598 -38.76 15.73 35.38
N LYS A 599 -37.60 16.31 35.70
CA LYS A 599 -37.13 17.58 35.10
C LYS A 599 -36.98 17.48 33.58
N LEU A 600 -36.40 16.40 33.06
CA LEU A 600 -36.23 16.20 31.62
C LEU A 600 -37.57 16.10 30.88
N LEU A 601 -38.50 15.29 31.40
CA LEU A 601 -39.82 15.14 30.76
C LEU A 601 -40.67 16.41 30.89
N THR A 602 -40.52 17.17 31.97
CA THR A 602 -41.20 18.47 32.15
C THR A 602 -40.80 19.43 31.02
N LEU A 603 -39.50 19.61 30.77
CA LEU A 603 -39.00 20.43 29.68
C LEU A 603 -39.50 19.96 28.30
N GLN A 604 -39.64 18.65 28.13
CA GLN A 604 -40.11 18.07 26.88
C GLN A 604 -41.60 18.35 26.63
N VAL A 605 -42.44 18.22 27.67
CA VAL A 605 -43.88 18.54 27.62
C VAL A 605 -44.11 20.02 27.40
N GLU A 606 -43.33 20.89 28.05
CA GLU A 606 -43.51 22.35 27.97
C GLU A 606 -43.04 22.93 26.63
N PHE A 607 -41.91 22.46 26.09
CA PHE A 607 -41.23 23.16 24.99
C PHE A 607 -41.03 22.35 23.71
N ARG A 608 -41.28 21.04 23.70
CA ARG A 608 -40.86 20.16 22.58
C ARG A 608 -41.94 19.25 21.99
N LEU A 609 -43.02 18.96 22.71
CA LEU A 609 -44.04 17.98 22.31
C LEU A 609 -45.40 18.64 22.07
N GLN A 610 -46.18 18.04 21.17
CA GLN A 610 -47.57 18.43 20.86
C GLN A 610 -48.42 17.18 20.58
N GLY A 611 -49.75 17.30 20.66
CA GLY A 611 -50.68 16.23 20.31
C GLY A 611 -50.53 14.96 21.16
N GLU A 612 -50.76 13.79 20.57
CA GLU A 612 -50.74 12.50 21.28
C GLU A 612 -49.46 12.26 22.07
N GLU A 613 -48.29 12.57 21.50
CA GLU A 613 -47.00 12.35 22.16
C GLU A 613 -46.83 13.20 23.42
N LYS A 614 -47.33 14.45 23.43
CA LYS A 614 -47.31 15.28 24.63
C LYS A 614 -48.20 14.69 25.73
N ALA A 615 -49.40 14.22 25.38
CA ALA A 615 -50.31 13.59 26.32
C ALA A 615 -49.75 12.29 26.90
N ARG A 616 -49.07 11.48 26.07
CA ARG A 616 -48.40 10.24 26.45
C ARG A 616 -47.22 10.49 27.39
N VAL A 617 -46.33 11.42 27.05
CA VAL A 617 -45.18 11.77 27.89
C VAL A 617 -45.62 12.44 29.19
N GLY A 618 -46.67 13.25 29.17
CA GLY A 618 -47.25 13.83 30.38
C GLY A 618 -47.80 12.78 31.35
N ALA A 619 -48.45 11.72 30.85
CA ALA A 619 -48.87 10.58 31.67
C ALA A 619 -47.67 9.85 32.30
N ARG A 620 -46.57 9.73 31.55
CA ARG A 620 -45.32 9.12 32.04
C ARG A 620 -44.63 10.00 33.10
N LEU A 621 -44.62 11.32 32.90
CA LEU A 621 -44.14 12.30 33.89
C LEU A 621 -44.95 12.23 35.19
N ALA A 622 -46.29 12.15 35.10
CA ALA A 622 -47.15 11.99 36.27
C ALA A 622 -46.85 10.70 37.04
N THR A 623 -46.61 9.60 36.32
CA THR A 623 -46.19 8.32 36.92
C THR A 623 -44.90 8.47 37.72
N ILE A 624 -43.87 9.10 37.13
CA ILE A 624 -42.59 9.33 37.82
C ILE A 624 -42.76 10.24 39.04
N ARG A 625 -43.59 11.29 38.95
CA ARG A 625 -43.89 12.19 40.08
C ARG A 625 -44.65 11.49 41.21
N LEU A 626 -45.57 10.58 40.90
CA LEU A 626 -46.23 9.73 41.90
C LEU A 626 -45.25 8.79 42.60
N LEU A 627 -44.37 8.13 41.85
CA LEU A 627 -43.30 7.30 42.42
C LEU A 627 -42.39 8.11 43.36
N ASN A 628 -42.15 9.38 43.03
CA ASN A 628 -41.38 10.31 43.85
C ASN A 628 -42.18 10.95 45.00
N LYS A 629 -43.40 10.47 45.30
CA LYS A 629 -44.30 11.01 46.34
C LYS A 629 -44.65 12.49 46.15
N GLN A 630 -44.81 12.93 44.91
CA GLN A 630 -45.17 14.30 44.54
C GLN A 630 -46.53 14.35 43.82
N PRO A 631 -47.65 14.04 44.50
CA PRO A 631 -48.93 13.85 43.85
C PRO A 631 -49.53 15.16 43.30
N GLY A 632 -49.30 16.31 43.94
CA GLY A 632 -49.70 17.63 43.41
C GLY A 632 -49.05 17.91 42.05
N LEU A 633 -47.73 17.74 41.98
CA LEU A 633 -46.99 17.88 40.73
C LEU A 633 -47.40 16.81 39.69
N ALA A 634 -47.83 15.62 40.11
CA ALA A 634 -48.32 14.60 39.18
C ALA A 634 -49.66 15.02 38.52
N ALA A 635 -50.59 15.61 39.29
CA ALA A 635 -51.80 16.20 38.75
C ALA A 635 -51.48 17.34 37.77
N ASP A 636 -50.56 18.25 38.12
CA ASP A 636 -50.10 19.32 37.24
C ASP A 636 -49.52 18.79 35.93
N ALA A 637 -48.77 17.69 35.98
CA ALA A 637 -48.20 17.07 34.78
C ALA A 637 -49.27 16.56 33.82
N ILE A 638 -50.38 15.99 34.31
CA ILE A 638 -51.52 15.60 33.48
C ILE A 638 -52.20 16.83 32.89
N THR A 639 -52.51 17.83 33.72
CA THR A 639 -53.23 19.05 33.31
C THR A 639 -52.42 19.87 32.29
N ASN A 640 -51.11 20.03 32.49
CA ASN A 640 -50.24 20.80 31.59
C ASN A 640 -49.95 20.08 30.26
N SER A 641 -50.24 18.78 30.19
CA SER A 641 -50.07 17.96 28.99
C SER A 641 -51.40 17.61 28.32
N ASP A 642 -52.46 18.36 28.62
CA ASP A 642 -53.78 18.12 28.04
C ASP A 642 -53.84 18.56 26.58
N GLU A 643 -54.35 17.66 25.73
CA GLU A 643 -54.38 17.80 24.28
C GLU A 643 -55.71 17.23 23.76
N LYS A 644 -56.17 17.77 22.62
CA LYS A 644 -57.42 17.34 21.98
C LYS A 644 -57.17 16.11 21.09
N ASP A 645 -58.22 15.35 20.82
CA ASP A 645 -58.20 14.21 19.87
C ASP A 645 -57.19 13.09 20.20
N ILE A 646 -56.94 12.86 21.49
CA ILE A 646 -56.10 11.74 21.96
C ILE A 646 -56.86 10.40 21.95
N PRO A 647 -56.18 9.25 21.76
CA PRO A 647 -56.84 7.95 21.77
C PRO A 647 -57.58 7.64 23.10
N PRO A 648 -58.78 7.01 23.07
CA PRO A 648 -59.58 6.77 24.28
C PRO A 648 -58.87 5.97 25.38
N PHE A 649 -57.96 5.06 25.00
CA PHE A 649 -57.18 4.29 25.97
C PHE A 649 -56.21 5.19 26.77
N LEU A 650 -55.59 6.17 26.11
CA LEU A 650 -54.65 7.09 26.72
C LEU A 650 -55.38 8.09 27.63
N GLU A 651 -56.55 8.56 27.19
CA GLU A 651 -57.42 9.40 28.01
C GLU A 651 -57.89 8.67 29.28
N SER A 652 -58.23 7.38 29.18
CA SER A 652 -58.58 6.55 30.34
C SER A 652 -57.41 6.42 31.32
N GLN A 653 -56.20 6.13 30.82
CA GLN A 653 -54.99 6.04 31.64
C GLN A 653 -54.68 7.37 32.36
N ARG A 654 -54.77 8.50 31.65
CA ARG A 654 -54.56 9.84 32.21
C ARG A 654 -55.57 10.16 33.32
N ARG A 655 -56.85 9.81 33.15
CA ARG A 655 -57.89 9.96 34.18
C ARG A 655 -57.59 9.13 35.43
N GLN A 656 -57.12 7.89 35.27
CA GLN A 656 -56.73 7.04 36.40
C GLN A 656 -55.54 7.63 37.17
N LEU A 657 -54.52 8.12 36.47
CA LEU A 657 -53.36 8.79 37.10
C LEU A 657 -53.77 10.07 37.83
N LEU A 658 -54.69 10.85 37.26
CA LEU A 658 -55.22 12.07 37.89
C LEU A 658 -56.02 11.75 39.16
N ALA A 659 -56.93 10.77 39.09
CA ALA A 659 -57.68 10.31 40.25
C ALA A 659 -56.76 9.78 41.37
N ARG A 660 -55.73 9.00 41.00
CA ARG A 660 -54.71 8.54 41.96
C ARG A 660 -53.96 9.71 42.60
N SER A 661 -53.62 10.73 41.81
CA SER A 661 -52.94 11.93 42.28
C SER A 661 -53.78 12.73 43.28
N TYR A 662 -55.11 12.80 43.12
CA TYR A 662 -55.99 13.44 44.10
C TYR A 662 -56.17 12.60 45.37
N ILE A 663 -56.35 11.28 45.22
CA ILE A 663 -56.44 10.36 46.38
C ILE A 663 -55.17 10.45 47.24
N ASP A 664 -53.98 10.43 46.62
CA ASP A 664 -52.71 10.53 47.33
C ASP A 664 -52.46 11.95 47.92
N GLN A 665 -53.24 12.96 47.51
CA GLN A 665 -53.30 14.30 48.14
C GLN A 665 -54.33 14.40 49.27
N GLY A 666 -55.24 13.43 49.40
CA GLY A 666 -56.38 13.49 50.32
C GLY A 666 -57.55 14.35 49.82
N LEU A 667 -57.70 14.48 48.50
CA LEU A 667 -58.75 15.23 47.81
C LEU A 667 -59.80 14.33 47.15
#